data_AF-A0A9Q1RM88-F1
#
_entry.id   AF-A0A9Q1RM88-F1
#
_cell.length_a   1.000
_cell.length_b   1.000
_cell.length_c   1.000
_cell.angle_alpha   90.00
_cell.angle_beta   90.00
_cell.angle_gamma   90.00
#
_symmetry.space_group_name_H-M   'P 1'
#
loop_
_entity.id
_entity.type
_entity.pdbx_description
1 polymer ?
#
loop_
_entity_poly.entity_id
_entity_poly.type
_entity_poly.pdbx_seq_one_letter_code
_entity_poly.pdbx_strand_id
1 'polypeptide(L)'
;MYIQMGLLDVAFKLFYDLPKRNLPVWNLVLRGICELGPSNELLRLYSDMKLENVVPNGLTFCYLIHGCCKERLVDEGRRLHSHVIKIGWLESNIFLANALVDFYSACGVLVDADKAFECIPPQDVISWNSMVSVYAANDLLREAVEVVEEMRLWDKHPSAMSFVALLNLSSRRKELLFGKQIHNFVIKLGIDYGSVLIQSALIDMYGKNDDIESSVTVFQSSRETSLECCNSMMTSFLLLGFLQDVFELFSQMVCENIVFDEVSLFSTIKALSLYSSPRLDSCALLHCCAIKSGFDSDSMVLCALIDAYSRSGQIRFSQQIFEALPSPNIICFTSIINAYARKGMGSECFGMIEEMIQKGVKPDDVTFLYEVILSEFEDFDVEGDDEADFFYHRGNKILVNVDSFGAVGDGASDDTKAFVDAWKQACSTPKSVFLVPAGRSYLVNATKFRGPCAGRLRIQIEGTIVAPDDPKNWDFTKNGRIWLGFFNLTGVLFQGGGVIDGSGSKWWAASCKKNKTNSCRAAPTALTIYASSGIRVKGLTIQNGQQMNFVISRSESIRITGVTVSAPEDSPNTDGIHITESTNVVLQNSKIGTGDDCVSIVNASSNIKMKGIYCGPGHGISIGSLGKDNSVGIVTRVVLDNAFLRGTQNGLRIKTWQGGSGYVRAVRFQNVRMQDVSNPIIIDQFYCDSPKSCQNQTSAVEITEIVYRNVSGTSKSKKAIKFACSDNVPCSHIVLNNINLETRDGTAEVYCNSATGIGYGYIHPSAECLNSDDKKIIQKMEAGIDESREEYIVHTEL
;
A
#
# COMPACT_ATOMS: atom_id res chain seq x y z
N MET A 1 16.78 25.01 40.73
CA MET A 1 18.00 25.59 40.14
C MET A 1 18.50 24.78 38.95
N TYR A 2 19.24 23.67 39.11
CA TYR A 2 19.81 22.94 37.94
C TYR A 2 18.77 22.47 36.92
N ILE A 3 17.63 21.95 37.38
CA ILE A 3 16.48 21.59 36.53
C ILE A 3 15.96 22.82 35.75
N GLN A 4 15.76 23.96 36.42
CA GLN A 4 15.29 25.20 35.75
C GLN A 4 16.29 25.77 34.75
N MET A 5 17.56 25.36 34.83
CA MET A 5 18.61 25.75 33.88
C MET A 5 18.81 24.71 32.76
N GLY A 6 17.98 23.67 32.69
CA GLY A 6 18.09 22.60 31.67
C GLY A 6 19.25 21.61 31.91
N LEU A 7 19.97 21.71 33.03
CA LEU A 7 21.14 20.86 33.33
C LEU A 7 20.72 19.56 34.02
N LEU A 8 20.01 18.69 33.29
CA LEU A 8 19.44 17.45 33.82
C LEU A 8 20.50 16.45 34.33
N ASP A 9 21.64 16.32 33.64
CA ASP A 9 22.72 15.39 34.05
C ASP A 9 23.29 15.72 35.44
N VAL A 10 23.48 17.01 35.71
CA VAL A 10 23.99 17.51 36.99
C VAL A 10 22.94 17.33 38.08
N ALA A 11 21.66 17.58 37.75
CA ALA A 11 20.56 17.36 38.67
C ALA A 11 20.41 15.88 39.05
N PHE A 12 20.54 14.97 38.09
CA PHE A 12 20.48 13.53 38.34
C PHE A 12 21.65 13.03 39.17
N LYS A 13 22.88 13.47 38.88
CA LYS A 13 24.03 13.10 39.69
C LYS A 13 23.83 13.48 41.16
N LEU A 14 23.41 14.73 41.41
CA LEU A 14 23.11 15.19 42.77
C LEU A 14 21.99 14.37 43.42
N PHE A 15 20.92 14.07 42.67
CA PHE A 15 19.81 13.25 43.13
C PHE A 15 20.24 11.81 43.49
N TYR A 16 21.14 11.23 42.71
CA TYR A 16 21.65 9.89 42.94
C TYR A 16 22.64 9.81 44.12
N ASP A 17 23.35 10.90 44.40
CA ASP A 17 24.29 11.03 45.53
C ASP A 17 23.61 11.29 46.89
N LEU A 18 22.30 11.57 46.92
CA LEU A 18 21.58 11.82 48.18
C LEU A 18 21.45 10.54 49.02
N PRO A 19 21.83 10.57 50.32
CA PRO A 19 21.79 9.39 51.19
C PRO A 19 20.36 8.93 51.53
N LYS A 20 19.36 9.81 51.40
CA LYS A 20 17.94 9.47 51.54
C LYS A 20 17.09 10.41 50.68
N ARG A 21 16.32 9.85 49.76
CA ARG A 21 15.39 10.58 48.90
C ARG A 21 13.97 10.48 49.45
N ASN A 22 13.41 11.59 49.92
CA ASN A 22 12.03 11.66 50.38
C ASN A 22 11.07 12.07 49.24
N LEU A 23 9.77 11.90 49.45
CA LEU A 23 8.73 12.18 48.44
C LEU A 23 8.83 13.58 47.79
N PRO A 24 9.10 14.69 48.51
CA PRO A 24 9.30 16.00 47.88
C PRO A 24 10.46 16.04 46.87
N VAL A 25 11.59 15.39 47.16
CA VAL A 25 12.75 15.35 46.27
C VAL A 25 12.45 14.49 45.03
N TRP A 26 11.73 13.37 45.19
CA TRP A 26 11.24 12.58 44.07
C TRP A 26 10.29 13.39 43.15
N ASN A 27 9.31 14.08 43.73
CA ASN A 27 8.37 14.91 42.97
C ASN A 27 9.06 16.10 42.27
N LEU A 28 10.14 16.65 42.85
CA LEU A 28 10.92 17.72 42.23
C LEU A 28 11.63 17.24 40.95
N VAL A 29 12.22 16.05 40.97
CA VAL A 29 12.90 15.46 39.80
C VAL A 29 11.88 15.01 38.75
N LEU A 30 10.78 14.39 39.17
CA LEU A 30 9.70 14.00 38.26
C LEU A 30 9.09 15.21 37.54
N ARG A 31 8.90 16.33 38.25
CA ARG A 31 8.48 17.59 37.63
C ARG A 31 9.48 18.07 36.59
N GLY A 32 10.78 18.05 36.93
CA GLY A 32 11.84 18.48 36.02
C GLY A 32 11.90 17.69 34.72
N ILE A 33 11.77 16.37 34.81
CA ILE A 33 11.72 15.50 33.63
C ILE A 33 10.41 15.65 32.88
N CYS A 34 9.29 15.83 33.59
CA CYS A 34 8.00 16.13 32.98
C CYS A 34 8.05 17.39 32.11
N GLU A 35 8.80 18.41 32.52
CA GLU A 35 8.95 19.68 31.79
C GLU A 35 10.00 19.59 30.67
N LEU A 36 11.13 18.90 30.90
CA LEU A 36 12.36 19.04 30.08
C LEU A 36 12.97 17.74 29.52
N GLY A 37 12.46 16.55 29.89
CA GLY A 37 13.09 15.26 29.57
C GLY A 37 12.16 14.26 28.86
N PRO A 38 12.73 13.13 28.36
CA PRO A 38 11.97 12.07 27.68
C PRO A 38 11.08 11.26 28.64
N SER A 39 9.85 10.91 28.22
CA SER A 39 8.85 10.29 29.12
C SER A 39 9.24 8.88 29.58
N ASN A 40 10.08 8.18 28.82
CA ASN A 40 10.66 6.89 29.20
C ASN A 40 11.47 6.95 30.51
N GLU A 41 12.16 8.06 30.76
CA GLU A 41 12.95 8.26 31.99
C GLU A 41 12.03 8.52 33.20
N LEU A 42 10.88 9.14 32.96
CA LEU A 42 9.85 9.43 33.95
C LEU A 42 9.23 8.14 34.52
N LEU A 43 8.98 7.13 33.68
CA LEU A 43 8.50 5.80 34.10
C LEU A 43 9.59 4.97 34.81
N ARG A 44 10.86 5.15 34.44
CA ARG A 44 12.00 4.54 35.16
C ARG A 44 12.15 5.10 36.56
N LEU A 45 12.10 6.43 36.71
CA LEU A 45 12.14 7.10 38.02
C LEU A 45 11.00 6.66 38.94
N TYR A 46 9.80 6.45 38.39
CA TYR A 46 8.69 5.90 39.15
C TYR A 46 8.93 4.45 39.62
N SER A 47 9.62 3.64 38.82
CA SER A 47 10.01 2.29 39.21
C SER A 47 11.06 2.33 40.33
N ASP A 48 12.06 3.21 40.23
CA ASP A 48 13.08 3.41 41.27
C ASP A 48 12.46 3.91 42.59
N MET A 49 11.53 4.85 42.51
CA MET A 49 10.78 5.36 43.67
C MET A 49 10.05 4.23 44.42
N LYS A 50 9.48 3.27 43.69
CA LYS A 50 8.84 2.08 44.27
C LYS A 50 9.84 1.12 44.90
N LEU A 51 10.99 0.91 44.27
CA LEU A 51 12.06 0.05 44.82
C LEU A 51 12.60 0.61 46.15
N GLU A 52 12.62 1.93 46.30
CA GLU A 52 12.98 2.61 47.56
C GLU A 52 11.84 2.70 48.58
N ASN A 53 10.69 2.06 48.32
CA ASN A 53 9.51 2.06 49.18
C ASN A 53 8.96 3.47 49.50
N VAL A 54 9.13 4.42 48.59
CA VAL A 54 8.54 5.76 48.73
C VAL A 54 7.13 5.74 48.15
N VAL A 55 6.12 6.04 48.99
CA VAL A 55 4.71 6.01 48.58
C VAL A 55 4.37 7.22 47.68
N PRO A 56 3.90 6.99 46.44
CA PRO A 56 3.45 8.07 45.54
C PRO A 56 2.22 8.82 46.06
N ASN A 57 2.12 10.12 45.75
CA ASN A 57 0.92 10.92 46.02
C ASN A 57 0.26 11.40 44.72
N GLY A 58 -0.89 12.08 44.83
CA GLY A 58 -1.62 12.57 43.65
C GLY A 58 -0.77 13.44 42.70
N LEU A 59 0.13 14.27 43.24
CA LEU A 59 1.09 15.07 42.44
C LEU A 59 2.06 14.19 41.64
N THR A 60 2.56 13.10 42.23
CA THR A 60 3.40 12.12 41.53
C THR A 60 2.68 11.57 40.29
N PHE A 61 1.40 11.22 40.44
CA PHE A 61 0.58 10.70 39.34
C PHE A 61 0.25 11.75 38.29
N CYS A 62 0.03 13.01 38.66
CA CYS A 62 -0.15 14.09 37.69
C CYS A 62 1.06 14.22 36.74
N TYR A 63 2.29 14.17 37.27
CA TYR A 63 3.50 14.22 36.43
C TYR A 63 3.64 12.98 35.53
N LEU A 64 3.31 11.80 36.06
CA LEU A 64 3.35 10.54 35.29
C LEU A 64 2.36 10.53 34.14
N ILE A 65 1.10 10.90 34.42
CA ILE A 65 0.04 10.97 33.41
C ILE A 65 0.35 12.06 32.38
N HIS A 66 0.87 13.21 32.78
CA HIS A 66 1.29 14.26 31.84
C HIS A 66 2.45 13.81 30.94
N GLY A 67 3.43 13.06 31.48
CA GLY A 67 4.48 12.43 30.68
C GLY A 67 3.93 11.43 29.65
N CYS A 68 2.98 10.57 30.06
CA CYS A 68 2.29 9.68 29.14
C CYS A 68 1.45 10.42 28.09
N CYS A 69 0.90 11.58 28.44
CA CYS A 69 0.14 12.44 27.54
C CYS A 69 1.03 13.02 26.43
N LYS A 70 2.23 13.53 26.77
CA LYS A 70 3.20 14.05 25.79
C LYS A 70 3.61 13.03 24.71
N GLU A 71 3.81 11.77 25.09
CA GLU A 71 4.24 10.70 24.17
C GLU A 71 3.09 9.77 23.72
N ARG A 72 1.83 10.09 24.07
CA ARG A 72 0.62 9.31 23.74
C ARG A 72 0.71 7.82 24.10
N LEU A 73 1.29 7.51 25.26
CA LEU A 73 1.54 6.14 25.73
C LEU A 73 0.28 5.51 26.35
N VAL A 74 -0.64 5.04 25.50
CA VAL A 74 -1.96 4.51 25.91
C VAL A 74 -1.86 3.38 26.93
N ASP A 75 -1.00 2.39 26.67
CA ASP A 75 -0.91 1.19 27.50
C ASP A 75 -0.32 1.48 28.89
N GLU A 76 0.73 2.31 28.95
CA GLU A 76 1.35 2.69 30.22
C GLU A 76 0.44 3.62 31.03
N GLY A 77 -0.25 4.56 30.37
CA GLY A 77 -1.24 5.41 31.04
C GLY A 77 -2.43 4.63 31.59
N ARG A 78 -2.93 3.60 30.89
CA ARG A 78 -3.97 2.69 31.43
C ARG A 78 -3.51 1.92 32.66
N ARG A 79 -2.25 1.48 32.69
CA ARG A 79 -1.66 0.82 33.87
C ARG A 79 -1.57 1.78 35.06
N LEU A 80 -1.13 3.01 34.82
CA LEU A 80 -1.08 4.06 35.84
C LEU A 80 -2.48 4.41 36.34
N HIS A 81 -3.46 4.59 35.46
CA HIS A 81 -4.85 4.86 35.82
C HIS A 81 -5.44 3.74 36.68
N SER A 82 -5.26 2.47 36.29
CA SER A 82 -5.68 1.32 37.09
C SER A 82 -5.04 1.32 38.49
N HIS A 83 -3.77 1.73 38.58
CA HIS A 83 -3.08 1.85 39.85
C HIS A 83 -3.63 2.99 40.71
N VAL A 84 -3.90 4.16 40.12
CA VAL A 84 -4.52 5.33 40.76
C VAL A 84 -5.88 4.99 41.35
N ILE A 85 -6.72 4.24 40.63
CA ILE A 85 -8.01 3.74 41.12
C ILE A 85 -7.79 2.83 42.34
N LYS A 86 -6.89 1.85 42.24
CA LYS A 86 -6.63 0.87 43.29
C LYS A 86 -6.19 1.49 44.63
N ILE A 87 -5.48 2.61 44.56
CA ILE A 87 -4.96 3.33 45.74
C ILE A 87 -5.85 4.50 46.20
N GLY A 88 -6.97 4.75 45.51
CA GLY A 88 -7.98 5.73 45.92
C GLY A 88 -7.64 7.20 45.63
N TRP A 89 -6.67 7.49 44.76
CA TRP A 89 -6.29 8.88 44.44
C TRP A 89 -7.24 9.57 43.45
N LEU A 90 -8.02 8.81 42.67
CA LEU A 90 -8.91 9.38 41.63
C LEU A 90 -10.02 10.25 42.23
N GLU A 91 -10.73 9.72 43.23
CA GLU A 91 -11.86 10.41 43.89
C GLU A 91 -11.41 11.55 44.81
N SER A 92 -10.17 11.51 45.28
CA SER A 92 -9.62 12.45 46.27
C SER A 92 -8.79 13.59 45.65
N ASN A 93 -8.51 13.55 44.34
CA ASN A 93 -7.68 14.55 43.67
C ASN A 93 -8.23 14.95 42.30
N ILE A 94 -8.93 16.10 42.27
CA ILE A 94 -9.54 16.65 41.05
C ILE A 94 -8.50 16.95 39.95
N PHE A 95 -7.29 17.39 40.31
CA PHE A 95 -6.24 17.68 39.32
C PHE A 95 -5.77 16.41 38.60
N LEU A 96 -5.78 15.27 39.30
CA LEU A 96 -5.43 13.98 38.71
C LEU A 96 -6.55 13.46 37.80
N ALA A 97 -7.81 13.64 38.18
CA ALA A 97 -8.96 13.30 37.35
C ALA A 97 -8.97 14.12 36.05
N ASN A 98 -8.72 15.43 36.13
CA ASN A 98 -8.59 16.30 34.95
C ASN A 98 -7.42 15.89 34.06
N ALA A 99 -6.25 15.56 34.65
CA ALA A 99 -5.09 15.08 33.90
C ALA A 99 -5.36 13.76 33.15
N LEU A 100 -6.22 12.89 33.69
CA LEU A 100 -6.62 11.64 33.04
C LEU A 100 -7.57 11.88 31.86
N VAL A 101 -8.51 12.83 32.00
CA VAL A 101 -9.35 13.27 30.88
C VAL A 101 -8.46 13.81 29.76
N ASP A 102 -7.53 14.73 30.06
CA ASP A 102 -6.61 15.29 29.06
C ASP A 102 -5.72 14.21 28.42
N PHE A 103 -5.27 13.21 29.19
CA PHE A 103 -4.48 12.09 28.69
C PHE A 103 -5.24 11.20 27.70
N TYR A 104 -6.42 10.69 28.10
CA TYR A 104 -7.20 9.81 27.22
C TYR A 104 -7.66 10.52 25.97
N SER A 105 -7.97 11.81 26.12
CA SER A 105 -8.25 12.73 25.03
C SER A 105 -7.09 12.87 24.04
N ALA A 106 -5.89 13.17 24.52
CA ALA A 106 -4.69 13.28 23.69
C ALA A 106 -4.32 11.97 22.97
N CYS A 107 -4.74 10.84 23.53
CA CYS A 107 -4.56 9.51 22.98
C CYS A 107 -5.66 9.07 22.00
N GLY A 108 -6.74 9.85 21.83
CA GLY A 108 -7.87 9.51 20.95
C GLY A 108 -8.76 8.38 21.47
N VAL A 109 -8.74 8.09 22.79
CA VAL A 109 -9.51 6.99 23.40
C VAL A 109 -10.73 7.55 24.12
N LEU A 110 -11.75 7.93 23.34
CA LEU A 110 -12.94 8.64 23.82
C LEU A 110 -13.70 7.92 24.94
N VAL A 111 -13.91 6.60 24.81
CA VAL A 111 -14.65 5.82 25.82
C VAL A 111 -13.99 5.84 27.20
N ASP A 112 -12.66 5.88 27.24
CA ASP A 112 -11.93 5.94 28.52
C ASP A 112 -11.86 7.39 29.05
N ALA A 113 -11.90 8.39 28.17
CA ALA A 113 -12.02 9.80 28.54
C ALA A 113 -13.39 10.10 29.19
N ASP A 114 -14.48 9.59 28.62
CA ASP A 114 -15.84 9.73 29.16
C ASP A 114 -15.94 9.16 30.59
N LYS A 115 -15.42 7.96 30.81
CA LYS A 115 -15.39 7.34 32.14
C LYS A 115 -14.56 8.12 33.16
N ALA A 116 -13.44 8.69 32.72
CA ALA A 116 -12.62 9.54 33.58
C ALA A 116 -13.37 10.84 33.95
N PHE A 117 -14.15 11.39 33.01
CA PHE A 117 -14.97 12.57 33.22
C PHE A 117 -16.15 12.32 34.16
N GLU A 118 -16.81 11.16 34.08
CA GLU A 118 -17.88 10.76 35.02
C GLU A 118 -17.43 10.75 36.49
N CYS A 119 -16.13 10.58 36.74
CA CYS A 119 -15.55 10.60 38.08
C CYS A 119 -15.30 12.02 38.64
N ILE A 120 -15.49 13.06 37.82
CA ILE A 120 -15.23 14.46 38.20
C ILE A 120 -16.52 15.10 38.74
N PRO A 121 -16.47 15.85 39.86
CA PRO A 121 -17.63 16.57 40.35
C PRO A 121 -18.21 17.53 39.30
N PRO A 122 -19.56 17.61 39.15
CA PRO A 122 -20.22 18.39 38.09
C PRO A 122 -20.02 19.92 38.19
N GLN A 123 -19.31 20.41 39.22
CA GLN A 123 -19.08 21.84 39.43
C GLN A 123 -17.80 22.36 38.76
N ASP A 124 -16.95 21.50 38.18
CA ASP A 124 -15.64 21.89 37.64
C ASP A 124 -15.69 22.37 36.18
N VAL A 125 -15.58 23.69 35.99
CA VAL A 125 -15.64 24.32 34.65
C VAL A 125 -14.47 23.90 33.74
N ILE A 126 -13.32 23.56 34.30
CA ILE A 126 -12.12 23.17 33.53
C ILE A 126 -12.36 21.86 32.79
N SER A 127 -12.87 20.84 33.48
CA SER A 127 -13.12 19.52 32.90
C SER A 127 -14.19 19.53 31.81
N TRP A 128 -15.24 20.34 31.98
CA TRP A 128 -16.30 20.47 30.99
C TRP A 128 -15.78 21.16 29.72
N ASN A 129 -14.91 22.16 29.86
CA ASN A 129 -14.23 22.79 28.70
C ASN A 129 -13.28 21.81 27.99
N SER A 130 -12.58 20.96 28.74
CA SER A 130 -11.79 19.86 28.17
C SER A 130 -12.70 18.93 27.36
N MET A 131 -13.82 18.46 27.90
CA MET A 131 -14.75 17.58 27.16
C MET A 131 -15.32 18.19 25.88
N VAL A 132 -15.73 19.47 25.92
CA VAL A 132 -16.17 20.18 24.70
C VAL A 132 -15.06 20.21 23.66
N SER A 133 -13.83 20.52 24.09
CA SER A 133 -12.65 20.55 23.21
C SER A 133 -12.36 19.18 22.59
N VAL A 134 -12.60 18.11 23.35
CA VAL A 134 -12.32 16.72 22.97
C VAL A 134 -13.33 16.21 21.96
N TYR A 135 -14.62 16.35 22.23
CA TYR A 135 -15.66 16.00 21.27
C TYR A 135 -15.53 16.84 20.00
N ALA A 136 -15.26 18.14 20.14
CA ALA A 136 -14.97 18.99 19.00
C ALA A 136 -13.76 18.48 18.20
N ALA A 137 -12.63 18.18 18.83
CA ALA A 137 -11.42 17.70 18.16
C ALA A 137 -11.59 16.35 17.43
N ASN A 138 -12.58 15.54 17.81
CA ASN A 138 -12.92 14.27 17.17
C ASN A 138 -14.14 14.37 16.23
N ASP A 139 -14.52 15.60 15.84
CA ASP A 139 -15.62 15.91 14.92
C ASP A 139 -17.02 15.41 15.36
N LEU A 140 -17.17 15.15 16.66
CA LEU A 140 -18.41 14.72 17.32
C LEU A 140 -19.25 15.95 17.72
N LEU A 141 -19.92 16.52 16.72
CA LEU A 141 -20.70 17.75 16.87
C LEU A 141 -21.82 17.63 17.90
N ARG A 142 -22.54 16.51 17.89
CA ARG A 142 -23.72 16.34 18.72
C ARG A 142 -23.33 16.28 20.20
N GLU A 143 -22.34 15.47 20.50
CA GLU A 143 -21.78 15.25 21.83
C GLU A 143 -21.15 16.54 22.38
N ALA A 144 -20.42 17.29 21.55
CA ALA A 144 -19.85 18.58 21.93
C ALA A 144 -20.93 19.61 22.32
N VAL A 145 -22.05 19.64 21.60
CA VAL A 145 -23.19 20.54 21.90
C VAL A 145 -23.94 20.06 23.14
N GLU A 146 -24.18 18.76 23.29
CA GLU A 146 -24.84 18.16 24.46
C GLU A 146 -24.09 18.51 25.76
N VAL A 147 -22.75 18.45 25.79
CA VAL A 147 -21.95 18.89 26.95
C VAL A 147 -22.13 20.38 27.25
N VAL A 148 -22.20 21.24 26.23
CA VAL A 148 -22.42 22.69 26.43
C VAL A 148 -23.83 22.96 26.97
N GLU A 149 -24.83 22.19 26.53
CA GLU A 149 -26.19 22.30 27.05
C GLU A 149 -26.28 21.84 28.51
N GLU A 150 -25.67 20.70 28.82
CA GLU A 150 -25.58 20.19 30.20
C GLU A 150 -24.84 21.17 31.11
N MET A 151 -23.75 21.79 30.63
CA MET A 151 -22.99 22.78 31.40
C MET A 151 -23.90 23.93 31.86
N ARG A 152 -24.81 24.35 30.98
CA ARG A 152 -25.78 25.41 31.27
C ARG A 152 -26.91 24.96 32.20
N LEU A 153 -27.33 23.69 32.13
CA LEU A 153 -28.30 23.11 33.06
C LEU A 153 -27.78 23.11 34.51
N TRP A 154 -26.46 22.99 34.69
CA TRP A 154 -25.78 23.07 35.99
C TRP A 154 -25.39 24.50 36.42
N ASP A 155 -25.96 25.53 35.78
CA ASP A 155 -25.69 26.96 36.05
C ASP A 155 -24.20 27.33 35.89
N LYS A 156 -23.51 26.67 34.94
CA LYS A 156 -22.14 27.00 34.53
C LYS A 156 -22.16 27.61 33.12
N HIS A 157 -21.26 28.57 32.90
CA HIS A 157 -21.13 29.24 31.61
C HIS A 157 -19.92 28.71 30.84
N PRO A 158 -20.07 28.36 29.54
CA PRO A 158 -18.94 27.97 28.70
C PRO A 158 -17.92 29.11 28.62
N SER A 159 -16.64 28.74 28.61
CA SER A 159 -15.55 29.71 28.52
C SER A 159 -15.24 30.07 27.06
N ALA A 160 -14.36 31.06 26.84
CA ALA A 160 -13.83 31.35 25.51
C ALA A 160 -13.24 30.10 24.82
N MET A 161 -12.59 29.21 25.58
CA MET A 161 -12.02 27.96 25.05
C MET A 161 -13.07 27.01 24.49
N SER A 162 -14.24 26.92 25.13
CA SER A 162 -15.36 26.10 24.65
C SER A 162 -15.86 26.61 23.30
N PHE A 163 -15.95 27.92 23.13
CA PHE A 163 -16.37 28.52 21.86
C PHE A 163 -15.32 28.40 20.77
N VAL A 164 -14.04 28.58 21.08
CA VAL A 164 -12.95 28.33 20.13
C VAL A 164 -13.00 26.88 19.63
N ALA A 165 -13.21 25.90 20.52
CA ALA A 165 -13.35 24.51 20.14
C ALA A 165 -14.52 24.27 19.15
N LEU A 166 -15.70 24.84 19.44
CA LEU A 166 -16.88 24.72 18.58
C LEU A 166 -16.71 25.46 17.23
N LEU A 167 -16.05 26.61 17.21
CA LEU A 167 -15.72 27.33 15.98
C LEU A 167 -14.74 26.54 15.11
N ASN A 168 -13.71 25.94 15.71
CA ASN A 168 -12.76 25.07 15.01
C ASN A 168 -13.43 23.80 14.48
N LEU A 169 -14.41 23.25 15.20
CA LEU A 169 -15.24 22.15 14.73
C LEU A 169 -16.09 22.55 13.51
N SER A 170 -16.76 23.71 13.57
CA SER A 170 -17.51 24.27 12.44
C SER A 170 -16.60 24.47 11.21
N SER A 171 -15.40 24.98 11.44
CA SER A 171 -14.35 25.18 10.45
C SER A 171 -13.95 23.86 9.77
N ARG A 172 -13.67 22.79 10.54
CA ARG A 172 -13.34 21.46 10.00
C ARG A 172 -14.48 20.80 9.21
N ARG A 173 -15.71 20.89 9.73
CA ARG A 173 -16.90 20.26 9.12
C ARG A 173 -17.50 21.07 7.96
N LYS A 174 -17.00 22.28 7.71
CA LYS A 174 -17.59 23.25 6.76
C LYS A 174 -19.07 23.53 7.04
N GLU A 175 -19.42 23.71 8.32
CA GLU A 175 -20.78 24.03 8.76
C GLU A 175 -20.96 25.51 9.13
N LEU A 176 -21.10 26.37 8.11
CA LEU A 176 -21.22 27.83 8.29
C LEU A 176 -22.39 28.26 9.18
N LEU A 177 -23.54 27.62 9.05
CA LEU A 177 -24.73 27.97 9.83
C LEU A 177 -24.50 27.72 11.33
N PHE A 178 -23.85 26.62 11.68
CA PHE A 178 -23.48 26.32 13.05
C PHE A 178 -22.46 27.35 13.57
N GLY A 179 -21.42 27.66 12.81
CA GLY A 179 -20.45 28.70 13.16
C GLY A 179 -21.08 30.08 13.39
N LYS A 180 -22.06 30.48 12.55
CA LYS A 180 -22.85 31.71 12.73
C LYS A 180 -23.68 31.69 14.02
N GLN A 181 -24.27 30.55 14.39
CA GLN A 181 -24.99 30.41 15.66
C GLN A 181 -24.05 30.59 16.86
N ILE A 182 -22.88 29.97 16.81
CA ILE A 182 -21.86 30.11 17.86
C ILE A 182 -21.36 31.56 17.97
N HIS A 183 -21.06 32.22 16.85
CA HIS A 183 -20.66 33.62 16.83
C HIS A 183 -21.73 34.53 17.47
N ASN A 184 -23.01 34.38 17.10
CA ASN A 184 -24.10 35.12 17.72
C ASN A 184 -24.22 34.85 19.23
N PHE A 185 -23.91 33.63 19.66
CA PHE A 185 -23.94 33.23 21.06
C PHE A 185 -22.82 33.89 21.88
N VAL A 186 -21.60 33.96 21.31
CA VAL A 186 -20.46 34.70 21.88
C VAL A 186 -20.83 36.17 22.11
N ILE A 187 -21.42 36.82 21.10
CA ILE A 187 -21.88 38.22 21.21
C ILE A 187 -22.95 38.37 22.31
N LYS A 188 -23.96 37.49 22.31
CA LYS A 188 -25.09 37.57 23.25
C LYS A 188 -24.68 37.37 24.71
N LEU A 189 -23.69 36.52 24.96
CA LEU A 189 -23.18 36.26 26.31
C LEU A 189 -22.16 37.30 26.78
N GLY A 190 -21.74 38.24 25.92
CA GLY A 190 -20.73 39.23 26.26
C GLY A 190 -19.36 38.59 26.60
N ILE A 191 -19.11 37.38 26.08
CA ILE A 191 -17.82 36.72 26.20
C ILE A 191 -16.85 37.52 25.34
N ASP A 192 -15.67 37.83 25.88
CA ASP A 192 -14.70 38.80 25.36
C ASP A 192 -14.46 38.68 23.84
N TYR A 193 -15.35 39.31 23.08
CA TYR A 193 -15.37 39.32 21.61
C TYR A 193 -14.14 40.08 21.06
N GLY A 194 -13.55 40.94 21.90
CA GLY A 194 -12.29 41.61 21.62
C GLY A 194 -11.06 40.76 21.92
N SER A 195 -11.20 39.57 22.51
CA SER A 195 -10.04 38.71 22.76
C SER A 195 -9.51 38.12 21.46
N VAL A 196 -8.19 38.13 21.33
CA VAL A 196 -7.46 37.59 20.18
C VAL A 196 -7.84 36.13 19.88
N LEU A 197 -8.06 35.32 20.92
CA LEU A 197 -8.41 33.90 20.79
C LEU A 197 -9.74 33.67 20.05
N ILE A 198 -10.75 34.48 20.35
CA ILE A 198 -12.07 34.37 19.71
C ILE A 198 -12.04 34.96 18.30
N GLN A 199 -11.35 36.10 18.13
CA GLN A 199 -11.25 36.76 16.83
C GLN A 199 -10.52 35.88 15.81
N SER A 200 -9.36 35.31 16.16
CA SER A 200 -8.60 34.43 15.26
C SER A 200 -9.38 33.16 14.88
N ALA A 201 -10.14 32.57 15.82
CA ALA A 201 -11.00 31.42 15.57
C ALA A 201 -12.21 31.75 14.68
N LEU A 202 -12.81 32.93 14.83
CA LEU A 202 -13.89 33.41 13.97
C LEU A 202 -13.41 33.69 12.53
N ILE A 203 -12.24 34.32 12.38
CA ILE A 203 -11.60 34.57 11.09
C ILE A 203 -11.38 33.24 10.36
N ASP A 204 -10.77 32.25 11.03
CA ASP A 204 -10.52 30.92 10.47
C ASP A 204 -11.82 30.19 10.12
N MET A 205 -12.82 30.23 11.01
CA MET A 205 -14.12 29.61 10.79
C MET A 205 -14.82 30.18 9.55
N TYR A 206 -14.92 31.50 9.44
CA TYR A 206 -15.55 32.13 8.27
C TYR A 206 -14.76 31.87 6.99
N GLY A 207 -13.43 31.98 7.05
CA GLY A 207 -12.55 31.77 5.90
C GLY A 207 -12.62 30.35 5.33
N LYS A 208 -12.53 29.32 6.19
CA LYS A 208 -12.64 27.91 5.76
C LYS A 208 -14.04 27.49 5.30
N ASN A 209 -15.07 28.24 5.71
CA ASN A 209 -16.44 28.09 5.25
C ASN A 209 -16.77 28.94 4.01
N ASP A 210 -15.75 29.43 3.31
CA ASP A 210 -15.89 30.17 2.04
C ASP A 210 -16.65 31.52 2.19
N ASP A 211 -16.72 32.10 3.41
CA ASP A 211 -17.35 33.40 3.73
C ASP A 211 -16.27 34.43 4.09
N ILE A 212 -15.47 34.82 3.09
CA ILE A 212 -14.31 35.71 3.29
C ILE A 212 -14.70 37.12 3.72
N GLU A 213 -15.85 37.62 3.30
CA GLU A 213 -16.35 38.95 3.64
C GLU A 213 -16.58 39.08 5.16
N SER A 214 -17.22 38.07 5.76
CA SER A 214 -17.41 38.02 7.22
C SER A 214 -16.08 37.88 7.95
N SER A 215 -15.15 37.09 7.41
CA SER A 215 -13.80 36.93 7.97
C SER A 215 -13.04 38.26 8.01
N VAL A 216 -13.04 39.01 6.89
CA VAL A 216 -12.42 40.35 6.79
C VAL A 216 -13.10 41.35 7.73
N THR A 217 -14.42 41.29 7.84
CA THR A 217 -15.18 42.16 8.77
C THR A 217 -14.77 41.92 10.23
N VAL A 218 -14.62 40.64 10.63
CA VAL A 218 -14.15 40.29 11.97
C VAL A 218 -12.72 40.77 12.19
N PHE A 219 -11.83 40.57 11.22
CA PHE A 219 -10.44 41.04 11.28
C PHE A 219 -10.34 42.56 11.42
N GLN A 220 -11.11 43.33 10.65
CA GLN A 220 -11.14 44.79 10.74
C GLN A 220 -11.81 45.32 12.02
N SER A 221 -12.61 44.50 12.70
CA SER A 221 -13.23 44.87 13.98
C SER A 221 -12.26 44.80 15.17
N SER A 222 -11.06 44.24 14.98
CA SER A 222 -9.99 44.21 15.98
C SER A 222 -9.38 45.61 16.18
N ARG A 223 -9.06 45.97 17.43
CA ARG A 223 -8.45 47.29 17.77
C ARG A 223 -6.96 47.33 17.50
N GLU A 224 -6.30 46.17 17.57
CA GLU A 224 -4.88 45.97 17.30
C GLU A 224 -4.76 44.68 16.47
N THR A 225 -3.97 44.76 15.40
CA THR A 225 -3.69 43.62 14.53
C THR A 225 -2.74 42.67 15.24
N SER A 226 -3.23 41.52 15.71
CA SER A 226 -2.40 40.49 16.33
C SER A 226 -1.82 39.52 15.29
N LEU A 227 -0.71 38.86 15.65
CA LEU A 227 -0.09 37.81 14.84
C LEU A 227 -1.08 36.67 14.51
N GLU A 228 -1.86 36.23 15.50
CA GLU A 228 -2.83 35.13 15.37
C GLU A 228 -3.95 35.49 14.38
N CYS A 229 -4.47 36.72 14.46
CA CYS A 229 -5.48 37.21 13.52
C CYS A 229 -4.92 37.30 12.09
N CYS A 230 -3.67 37.79 11.94
CA CYS A 230 -3.00 37.84 10.64
C CYS A 230 -2.80 36.43 10.06
N ASN A 231 -2.30 35.47 10.86
CA ASN A 231 -2.10 34.09 10.42
C ASN A 231 -3.40 33.40 10.01
N SER A 232 -4.49 33.58 10.78
CA SER A 232 -5.81 33.07 10.40
C SER A 232 -6.31 33.67 9.08
N MET A 233 -6.07 34.97 8.87
CA MET A 233 -6.47 35.65 7.64
C MET A 233 -5.63 35.20 6.43
N MET A 234 -4.31 35.12 6.58
CA MET A 234 -3.40 34.61 5.55
C MET A 234 -3.77 33.19 5.13
N THR A 235 -4.08 32.32 6.10
CA THR A 235 -4.54 30.95 5.84
C THR A 235 -5.86 30.94 5.06
N SER A 236 -6.81 31.82 5.43
CA SER A 236 -8.10 31.95 4.75
C SER A 236 -7.95 32.42 3.30
N PHE A 237 -7.12 33.45 3.06
CA PHE A 237 -6.80 33.91 1.71
C PHE A 237 -6.12 32.83 0.88
N LEU A 238 -5.16 32.11 1.46
CA LEU A 238 -4.46 31.02 0.78
C LEU A 238 -5.40 29.89 0.34
N LEU A 239 -6.35 29.50 1.21
CA LEU A 239 -7.34 28.45 0.91
C LEU A 239 -8.27 28.81 -0.25
N LEU A 240 -8.67 30.08 -0.32
CA LEU A 240 -9.60 30.60 -1.33
C LEU A 240 -8.89 31.06 -2.62
N GLY A 241 -7.55 31.07 -2.63
CA GLY A 241 -6.75 31.45 -3.80
C GLY A 241 -6.52 32.96 -3.95
N PHE A 242 -6.77 33.75 -2.92
CA PHE A 242 -6.48 35.18 -2.85
C PHE A 242 -4.98 35.43 -2.58
N LEU A 243 -4.13 34.98 -3.51
CA LEU A 243 -2.66 34.93 -3.30
C LEU A 243 -2.04 36.32 -3.11
N GLN A 244 -2.58 37.35 -3.78
CA GLN A 244 -2.08 38.72 -3.70
C GLN A 244 -2.31 39.31 -2.30
N ASP A 245 -3.48 39.09 -1.72
CA ASP A 245 -3.85 39.59 -0.39
C ASP A 245 -2.97 38.96 0.72
N VAL A 246 -2.46 37.73 0.51
CA VAL A 246 -1.46 37.12 1.41
C VAL A 246 -0.15 37.91 1.44
N PHE A 247 0.33 38.36 0.27
CA PHE A 247 1.56 39.16 0.19
C PHE A 247 1.37 40.57 0.76
N GLU A 248 0.22 41.17 0.53
CA GLU A 248 -0.12 42.50 1.05
C GLU A 248 -0.22 42.48 2.58
N LEU A 249 -0.89 41.47 3.13
CA LEU A 249 -0.99 41.31 4.58
C LEU A 249 0.37 41.01 5.22
N PHE A 250 1.20 40.16 4.60
CA PHE A 250 2.56 39.92 5.08
C PHE A 250 3.42 41.19 5.02
N SER A 251 3.31 41.98 3.95
CA SER A 251 4.00 43.27 3.84
C SER A 251 3.54 44.25 4.92
N GLN A 252 2.25 44.27 5.23
CA GLN A 252 1.69 45.09 6.30
C GLN A 252 2.24 44.67 7.66
N MET A 253 2.29 43.37 7.96
CA MET A 253 2.89 42.86 9.21
C MET A 253 4.34 43.33 9.38
N VAL A 254 5.14 43.25 8.32
CA VAL A 254 6.53 43.72 8.33
C VAL A 254 6.62 45.23 8.51
N CYS A 255 5.75 46.01 7.87
CA CYS A 255 5.75 47.48 7.99
C CYS A 255 5.30 47.98 9.36
N GLU A 256 4.36 47.28 10.00
CA GLU A 256 3.84 47.59 11.33
C GLU A 256 4.73 47.05 12.46
N ASN A 257 5.86 46.40 12.14
CA ASN A 257 6.75 45.70 13.06
C ASN A 257 6.05 44.62 13.91
N ILE A 258 5.03 43.96 13.33
CA ILE A 258 4.44 42.77 13.92
C ILE A 258 5.45 41.63 13.72
N VAL A 259 5.89 41.01 14.82
CA VAL A 259 6.82 39.87 14.78
C VAL A 259 6.09 38.69 14.15
N PHE A 260 6.48 38.33 12.93
CA PHE A 260 5.94 37.17 12.23
C PHE A 260 6.58 35.87 12.71
N ASP A 261 5.89 34.75 12.49
CA ASP A 261 6.31 33.41 12.90
C ASP A 261 6.46 32.46 11.70
N GLU A 262 6.69 31.17 11.97
CA GLU A 262 6.82 30.13 10.96
C GLU A 262 5.56 29.98 10.10
N VAL A 263 4.37 30.22 10.67
CA VAL A 263 3.07 30.08 9.99
C VAL A 263 2.86 31.22 9.01
N SER A 264 3.23 32.45 9.39
CA SER A 264 3.20 33.61 8.49
C SER A 264 4.08 33.34 7.27
N LEU A 265 5.34 32.93 7.52
CA LEU A 265 6.32 32.73 6.46
C LEU A 265 5.98 31.54 5.55
N PHE A 266 5.49 30.44 6.12
CA PHE A 266 4.95 29.30 5.38
C PHE A 266 3.83 29.73 4.44
N SER A 267 2.85 30.49 4.95
CA SER A 267 1.68 30.92 4.18
C SER A 267 2.09 31.81 2.99
N THR A 268 3.05 32.71 3.18
CA THR A 268 3.61 33.56 2.12
C THR A 268 4.39 32.76 1.08
N ILE A 269 5.25 31.82 1.49
CA ILE A 269 6.02 30.96 0.57
C ILE A 269 5.06 30.04 -0.20
N LYS A 270 4.02 29.52 0.45
CA LYS A 270 3.01 28.69 -0.20
C LYS A 270 2.17 29.48 -1.21
N ALA A 271 1.81 30.72 -0.89
CA ALA A 271 1.15 31.61 -1.84
C ALA A 271 2.01 31.84 -3.09
N LEU A 272 3.33 32.00 -2.91
CA LEU A 272 4.29 32.10 -4.01
C LEU A 272 4.32 30.84 -4.86
N SER A 273 4.36 29.66 -4.24
CA SER A 273 4.38 28.38 -4.97
C SER A 273 3.10 28.14 -5.79
N LEU A 274 1.96 28.65 -5.35
CA LEU A 274 0.68 28.53 -6.07
C LEU A 274 0.49 29.54 -7.20
N TYR A 275 1.34 30.56 -7.30
CA TYR A 275 1.28 31.56 -8.37
C TYR A 275 1.71 30.95 -9.71
N SER A 276 1.05 31.30 -10.82
CA SER A 276 1.24 30.67 -12.15
C SER A 276 2.67 30.77 -12.71
N SER A 277 3.50 31.68 -12.19
CA SER A 277 4.93 31.77 -12.50
C SER A 277 5.69 32.30 -11.28
N PRO A 278 6.17 31.42 -10.37
CA PRO A 278 6.90 31.85 -9.20
C PRO A 278 8.29 32.35 -9.61
N ARG A 279 8.52 33.66 -9.47
CA ARG A 279 9.81 34.29 -9.78
C ARG A 279 10.88 33.80 -8.82
N LEU A 280 12.01 33.35 -9.38
CA LEU A 280 13.15 32.85 -8.60
C LEU A 280 13.66 33.87 -7.57
N ASP A 281 13.63 35.16 -7.93
CA ASP A 281 14.06 36.25 -7.06
C ASP A 281 13.20 36.35 -5.80
N SER A 282 11.88 36.15 -5.91
CA SER A 282 10.96 36.16 -4.78
C SER A 282 11.18 34.95 -3.86
N CYS A 283 11.45 33.77 -4.42
CA CYS A 283 11.80 32.57 -3.64
C CYS A 283 13.10 32.79 -2.85
N ALA A 284 14.12 33.36 -3.49
CA ALA A 284 15.39 33.67 -2.85
C ALA A 284 15.25 34.73 -1.74
N LEU A 285 14.40 35.75 -1.93
CA LEU A 285 14.14 36.77 -0.92
C LEU A 285 13.45 36.20 0.32
N LEU A 286 12.41 35.37 0.14
CA LEU A 286 11.73 34.72 1.27
C LEU A 286 12.64 33.70 1.98
N HIS A 287 13.47 32.97 1.23
CA HIS A 287 14.48 32.09 1.82
C HIS A 287 15.52 32.87 2.64
N CYS A 288 16.02 34.00 2.13
CA CYS A 288 16.90 34.89 2.90
C CYS A 288 16.20 35.46 4.14
N CYS A 289 14.90 35.77 4.03
CA CYS A 289 14.08 36.22 5.15
C CYS A 289 13.98 35.15 6.24
N ALA A 290 13.75 33.89 5.86
CA ALA A 290 13.73 32.76 6.78
C ALA A 290 15.05 32.63 7.55
N ILE A 291 16.18 32.68 6.84
CA ILE A 291 17.52 32.58 7.46
C ILE A 291 17.77 33.74 8.42
N LYS A 292 17.50 34.98 8.00
CA LYS A 292 17.74 36.16 8.85
C LYS A 292 16.84 36.20 10.09
N SER A 293 15.68 35.55 10.03
CA SER A 293 14.71 35.51 11.11
C SER A 293 14.85 34.27 12.00
N GLY A 294 15.80 33.38 11.71
CA GLY A 294 16.08 32.18 12.52
C GLY A 294 15.18 30.99 12.25
N PHE A 295 14.52 30.93 11.08
CA PHE A 295 13.67 29.81 10.65
C PHE A 295 14.39 28.88 9.65
N ASP A 296 15.72 28.90 9.60
CA ASP A 296 16.53 28.08 8.69
C ASP A 296 16.55 26.58 9.03
N SER A 297 16.09 26.20 10.23
CA SER A 297 15.89 24.81 10.64
C SER A 297 14.41 24.42 10.80
N ASP A 298 13.47 25.33 10.53
CA ASP A 298 12.05 25.06 10.71
C ASP A 298 11.51 24.14 9.61
N SER A 299 10.95 22.98 9.99
CA SER A 299 10.52 21.98 9.03
C SER A 299 9.35 22.46 8.15
N MET A 300 8.43 23.27 8.68
CA MET A 300 7.27 23.76 7.92
C MET A 300 7.71 24.75 6.83
N VAL A 301 8.57 25.70 7.20
CA VAL A 301 9.17 26.67 6.27
C VAL A 301 10.01 25.98 5.20
N LEU A 302 10.86 25.02 5.58
CA LEU A 302 11.71 24.29 4.64
C LEU A 302 10.89 23.42 3.67
N CYS A 303 9.82 22.74 4.12
CA CYS A 303 8.96 21.99 3.20
C CYS A 303 8.27 22.93 2.18
N ALA A 304 7.83 24.13 2.60
CA ALA A 304 7.27 25.12 1.67
C ALA A 304 8.30 25.65 0.66
N LEU A 305 9.54 25.87 1.09
CA LEU A 305 10.64 26.26 0.20
C LEU A 305 10.96 25.18 -0.84
N ILE A 306 10.93 23.89 -0.46
CA ILE A 306 11.11 22.76 -1.39
C ILE A 306 10.09 22.82 -2.54
N ASP A 307 8.80 22.99 -2.24
CA ASP A 307 7.73 23.12 -3.25
C ASP A 307 7.88 24.42 -4.08
N ALA A 308 8.24 25.55 -3.45
CA ALA A 308 8.45 26.82 -4.14
C ALA A 308 9.62 26.75 -5.15
N TYR A 309 10.79 26.27 -4.73
CA TYR A 309 11.94 26.11 -5.64
C TYR A 309 11.68 25.07 -6.74
N SER A 310 10.97 23.99 -6.41
CA SER A 310 10.56 22.98 -7.40
C SER A 310 9.72 23.59 -8.52
N ARG A 311 8.70 24.38 -8.15
CA ARG A 311 7.80 25.04 -9.11
C ARG A 311 8.48 26.18 -9.89
N SER A 312 9.48 26.83 -9.30
CA SER A 312 10.38 27.75 -10.01
C SER A 312 11.39 27.04 -10.93
N GLY A 313 11.34 25.71 -11.05
CA GLY A 313 12.19 24.91 -11.95
C GLY A 313 13.58 24.57 -11.39
N GLN A 314 13.83 24.86 -10.12
CA GLN A 314 15.14 24.77 -9.47
C GLN A 314 15.26 23.58 -8.53
N ILE A 315 15.16 22.36 -9.07
CA ILE A 315 15.10 21.13 -8.27
C ILE A 315 16.37 20.86 -7.45
N ARG A 316 17.53 21.35 -7.89
CA ARG A 316 18.79 21.21 -7.14
C ARG A 316 18.74 21.92 -5.80
N PHE A 317 18.12 23.09 -5.73
CA PHE A 317 17.95 23.80 -4.47
C PHE A 317 16.93 23.10 -3.55
N SER A 318 15.85 22.56 -4.12
CA SER A 318 14.90 21.70 -3.38
C SER A 318 15.61 20.49 -2.75
N GLN A 319 16.50 19.83 -3.49
CA GLN A 319 17.29 18.69 -2.99
C GLN A 319 18.26 19.10 -1.88
N GLN A 320 19.00 20.19 -2.05
CA GLN A 320 19.93 20.70 -1.02
C GLN A 320 19.21 21.05 0.29
N ILE A 321 18.03 21.66 0.20
CA ILE A 321 17.20 21.97 1.36
C ILE A 321 16.73 20.68 2.04
N PHE A 322 16.33 19.67 1.27
CA PHE A 322 15.90 18.39 1.81
C PHE A 322 17.04 17.63 2.50
N GLU A 323 18.24 17.60 1.90
CA GLU A 323 19.43 16.94 2.47
C GLU A 323 19.93 17.63 3.75
N ALA A 324 19.66 18.92 3.93
CA ALA A 324 19.99 19.66 5.13
C ALA A 324 19.06 19.34 6.32
N LEU A 325 17.94 18.64 6.11
CA LEU A 325 16.99 18.30 7.18
C LEU A 325 17.49 17.12 8.03
N PRO A 326 17.70 17.30 9.35
CA PRO A 326 18.14 16.21 10.22
C PRO A 326 17.08 15.12 10.42
N SER A 327 15.79 15.48 10.35
CA SER A 327 14.66 14.56 10.47
C SER A 327 13.49 14.97 9.57
N PRO A 328 13.50 14.60 8.28
CA PRO A 328 12.41 14.95 7.36
C PRO A 328 11.10 14.25 7.76
N ASN A 329 10.00 15.01 7.80
CA ASN A 329 8.66 14.49 8.03
C ASN A 329 7.98 14.08 6.71
N ILE A 330 6.77 13.52 6.79
CA ILE A 330 5.99 13.09 5.63
C ILE A 330 5.80 14.21 4.60
N ILE A 331 5.53 15.44 5.03
CA ILE A 331 5.26 16.59 4.15
C ILE A 331 6.49 16.92 3.30
N CYS A 332 7.68 16.87 3.89
CA CYS A 332 8.93 17.14 3.18
C CYS A 332 9.25 16.02 2.17
N PHE A 333 9.03 14.75 2.51
CA PHE A 333 9.13 13.63 1.56
C PHE A 333 8.14 13.79 0.41
N THR A 334 6.86 14.00 0.69
CA THR A 334 5.83 14.21 -0.35
C THR A 334 6.18 15.41 -1.25
N SER A 335 6.76 16.48 -0.69
CA SER A 335 7.15 17.68 -1.45
C SER A 335 8.32 17.42 -2.42
N ILE A 336 9.36 16.69 -2.00
CA ILE A 336 10.50 16.37 -2.88
C ILE A 336 10.14 15.28 -3.91
N ILE A 337 9.31 14.30 -3.52
CA ILE A 337 8.76 13.27 -4.41
C ILE A 337 7.93 13.93 -5.52
N ASN A 338 7.04 14.86 -5.18
CA ASN A 338 6.28 15.64 -6.17
C ASN A 338 7.19 16.47 -7.07
N ALA A 339 8.27 17.03 -6.53
CA ALA A 339 9.24 17.78 -7.32
C ALA A 339 9.91 16.91 -8.38
N TYR A 340 10.37 15.70 -8.02
CA TYR A 340 10.93 14.74 -8.97
C TYR A 340 9.88 14.25 -9.98
N ALA A 341 8.66 13.97 -9.51
CA ALA A 341 7.57 13.53 -10.36
C ALA A 341 7.23 14.53 -11.48
N ARG A 342 7.12 15.82 -11.16
CA ARG A 342 6.84 16.88 -12.16
C ARG A 342 7.93 17.04 -13.21
N LYS A 343 9.17 16.66 -12.89
CA LYS A 343 10.31 16.70 -13.81
C LYS A 343 10.53 15.38 -14.55
N GLY A 344 9.68 14.37 -14.34
CA GLY A 344 9.82 13.04 -14.95
C GLY A 344 11.01 12.23 -14.42
N MET A 345 11.53 12.59 -13.24
CA MET A 345 12.68 11.92 -12.60
C MET A 345 12.21 10.74 -11.76
N GLY A 346 11.77 9.66 -12.43
CA GLY A 346 11.16 8.50 -11.79
C GLY A 346 12.08 7.77 -10.81
N SER A 347 13.34 7.54 -11.18
CA SER A 347 14.33 6.85 -10.35
C SER A 347 14.59 7.53 -9.01
N GLU A 348 14.73 8.85 -9.02
CA GLU A 348 14.97 9.67 -7.85
C GLU A 348 13.73 9.72 -6.95
N CYS A 349 12.54 9.73 -7.55
CA CYS A 349 11.29 9.63 -6.82
C CYS A 349 11.17 8.30 -6.05
N PHE A 350 11.47 7.17 -6.70
CA PHE A 350 11.52 5.86 -6.02
C PHE A 350 12.56 5.81 -4.91
N GLY A 351 13.76 6.33 -5.17
CA GLY A 351 14.80 6.42 -4.15
C GLY A 351 14.34 7.18 -2.90
N MET A 352 13.59 8.28 -3.08
CA MET A 352 13.02 9.03 -1.95
C MET A 352 11.90 8.27 -1.23
N ILE A 353 11.07 7.50 -1.94
CA ILE A 353 10.03 6.65 -1.32
C ILE A 353 10.66 5.52 -0.51
N GLU A 354 11.71 4.87 -1.03
CA GLU A 354 12.45 3.86 -0.28
C GLU A 354 13.14 4.45 0.96
N GLU A 355 13.75 5.64 0.84
CA GLU A 355 14.36 6.34 1.98
C GLU A 355 13.30 6.69 3.05
N MET A 356 12.12 7.14 2.62
CA MET A 356 10.99 7.43 3.50
C MET A 356 10.59 6.20 4.32
N ILE A 357 10.46 5.04 3.67
CA ILE A 357 10.12 3.76 4.30
C ILE A 357 11.24 3.30 5.23
N GLN A 358 12.51 3.41 4.81
CA GLN A 358 13.67 3.04 5.64
C GLN A 358 13.76 3.87 6.92
N LYS A 359 13.37 5.15 6.86
CA LYS A 359 13.30 6.03 8.03
C LYS A 359 12.04 5.83 8.88
N GLY A 360 11.18 4.86 8.54
CA GLY A 360 9.97 4.53 9.29
C GLY A 360 8.83 5.54 9.11
N VAL A 361 8.89 6.39 8.07
CA VAL A 361 7.82 7.31 7.71
C VAL A 361 6.88 6.59 6.73
N LYS A 362 5.59 6.51 7.05
CA LYS A 362 4.60 5.81 6.23
C LYS A 362 4.15 6.69 5.04
N PRO A 363 4.23 6.22 3.78
CA PRO A 363 3.70 6.95 2.61
C PRO A 363 2.20 7.28 2.75
N ASP A 364 1.81 8.45 2.23
CA ASP A 364 0.41 8.85 2.08
C ASP A 364 -0.14 8.45 0.69
N ASP A 365 -1.46 8.58 0.50
CA ASP A 365 -2.16 8.17 -0.73
C ASP A 365 -1.65 8.94 -1.98
N VAL A 366 -1.17 10.17 -1.78
CA VAL A 366 -0.57 11.01 -2.83
C VAL A 366 0.80 10.49 -3.25
N THR A 367 1.63 10.07 -2.30
CA THR A 367 2.93 9.44 -2.56
C THR A 367 2.76 8.14 -3.33
N PHE A 368 1.73 7.36 -3.00
CA PHE A 368 1.39 6.13 -3.72
C PHE A 368 0.94 6.39 -5.16
N LEU A 369 0.13 7.44 -5.39
CA LEU A 369 -0.28 7.84 -6.73
C LEU A 369 0.94 8.15 -7.62
N TYR A 370 1.95 8.83 -7.07
CA TYR A 370 3.21 9.10 -7.78
C TYR A 370 4.04 7.84 -8.00
N GLU A 371 4.09 6.90 -7.05
CA GLU A 371 4.73 5.60 -7.24
C GLU A 371 4.11 4.83 -8.42
N VAL A 372 2.77 4.78 -8.47
CA VAL A 372 2.04 4.08 -9.54
C VAL A 372 2.22 4.79 -10.88
N ILE A 373 2.13 6.12 -10.93
CA ILE A 373 2.31 6.88 -12.18
C ILE A 373 3.77 6.84 -12.65
N LEU A 374 4.76 6.86 -11.76
CA LEU A 374 6.18 6.89 -12.15
C LEU A 374 6.75 5.50 -12.44
N SER A 375 6.17 4.46 -11.86
CA SER A 375 6.41 3.09 -12.31
C SER A 375 5.93 2.83 -13.75
N GLU A 376 5.22 3.78 -14.38
CA GLU A 376 4.94 3.78 -15.82
C GLU A 376 6.16 4.12 -16.69
N PHE A 377 7.22 4.71 -16.12
CA PHE A 377 8.46 5.08 -16.82
C PHE A 377 9.62 4.09 -16.59
N GLU A 378 9.53 3.24 -15.57
CA GLU A 378 10.33 2.02 -15.55
C GLU A 378 9.70 1.04 -16.55
N ASP A 379 10.19 1.08 -17.79
CA ASP A 379 10.22 -0.13 -18.60
C ASP A 379 10.91 -1.19 -17.74
N PHE A 380 10.09 -2.07 -17.14
CA PHE A 380 10.56 -3.32 -16.58
C PHE A 380 10.95 -4.19 -17.75
N ASP A 381 12.06 -3.83 -18.40
CA ASP A 381 12.64 -4.58 -19.48
C ASP A 381 12.87 -5.98 -18.94
N VAL A 382 12.10 -6.92 -19.49
CA VAL A 382 12.46 -8.32 -19.39
C VAL A 382 13.70 -8.42 -20.25
N GLU A 383 14.86 -8.18 -19.64
CA GLU A 383 16.17 -8.23 -20.29
C GLU A 383 16.14 -9.36 -21.31
N GLY A 384 16.38 -8.99 -22.56
CA GLY A 384 16.51 -9.94 -23.66
C GLY A 384 17.49 -11.03 -23.23
N ASP A 385 17.26 -12.27 -23.69
CA ASP A 385 18.19 -13.37 -23.50
C ASP A 385 19.62 -12.84 -23.72
N ASP A 386 20.40 -12.65 -22.64
CA ASP A 386 21.84 -12.46 -22.73
C ASP A 386 22.40 -13.79 -23.26
N GLU A 387 22.29 -13.96 -24.58
CA GLU A 387 22.92 -15.04 -25.33
C GLU A 387 24.45 -14.97 -25.18
N ALA A 388 24.98 -13.84 -24.73
CA ALA A 388 26.40 -13.53 -24.66
C ALA A 388 27.20 -14.47 -23.74
N ASP A 389 26.62 -15.03 -22.66
CA ASP A 389 27.40 -15.81 -21.69
C ASP A 389 27.33 -17.33 -21.89
N PHE A 390 26.60 -17.80 -22.91
CA PHE A 390 26.45 -19.24 -23.20
C PHE A 390 26.95 -19.70 -24.58
N PHE A 391 27.24 -18.77 -25.50
CA PHE A 391 27.70 -19.09 -26.86
C PHE A 391 29.22 -19.18 -27.05
N TYR A 392 30.04 -18.83 -26.05
CA TYR A 392 31.50 -18.79 -26.20
C TYR A 392 32.28 -19.91 -25.49
N HIS A 393 31.79 -21.15 -25.48
CA HIS A 393 32.68 -22.29 -25.19
C HIS A 393 32.42 -23.47 -26.13
N ARG A 394 33.25 -23.57 -27.18
CA ARG A 394 33.54 -24.80 -27.96
C ARG A 394 34.24 -25.83 -27.08
N GLY A 395 33.57 -26.32 -26.04
CA GLY A 395 33.98 -27.51 -25.30
C GLY A 395 33.17 -28.71 -25.77
N ASN A 396 33.78 -29.89 -25.86
CA ASN A 396 33.07 -31.15 -26.13
C ASN A 396 31.95 -31.34 -25.10
N LYS A 397 30.70 -31.29 -25.55
CA LYS A 397 29.52 -31.63 -24.74
C LYS A 397 29.40 -33.15 -24.70
N ILE A 398 29.08 -33.72 -23.54
CA ILE A 398 28.92 -35.17 -23.41
C ILE A 398 27.46 -35.53 -23.67
N LEU A 399 27.21 -36.17 -24.81
CA LEU A 399 25.87 -36.57 -25.20
C LEU A 399 25.47 -37.86 -24.47
N VAL A 400 24.31 -37.83 -23.82
CA VAL A 400 23.70 -38.97 -23.14
C VAL A 400 22.33 -39.21 -23.79
N ASN A 401 22.31 -40.06 -24.81
CA ASN A 401 21.11 -40.38 -25.58
C ASN A 401 20.35 -41.54 -24.92
N VAL A 402 19.05 -41.37 -24.67
CA VAL A 402 18.18 -42.41 -24.07
C VAL A 402 18.18 -43.72 -24.86
N ASP A 403 18.35 -43.68 -26.19
CA ASP A 403 18.42 -44.87 -27.05
C ASP A 403 19.65 -45.74 -26.71
N SER A 404 20.75 -45.11 -26.31
CA SER A 404 21.98 -45.82 -25.90
C SER A 404 21.81 -46.60 -24.59
N PHE A 405 20.71 -46.37 -23.86
CA PHE A 405 20.33 -47.10 -22.64
C PHE A 405 19.18 -48.08 -22.89
N GLY A 406 18.86 -48.36 -24.16
CA GLY A 406 17.88 -49.38 -24.54
C GLY A 406 16.44 -48.88 -24.68
N ALA A 407 16.23 -47.56 -24.81
CA ALA A 407 14.90 -47.03 -25.11
C ALA A 407 14.42 -47.47 -26.52
N VAL A 408 13.20 -47.96 -26.60
CA VAL A 408 12.54 -48.48 -27.81
C VAL A 408 11.86 -47.35 -28.58
N GLY A 409 11.28 -46.35 -27.92
CA GLY A 409 10.79 -45.16 -28.60
C GLY A 409 9.66 -45.38 -29.61
N ASP A 410 8.79 -46.38 -29.37
CA ASP A 410 7.60 -46.72 -30.17
C ASP A 410 6.28 -46.17 -29.60
N GLY A 411 6.31 -45.55 -28.43
CA GLY A 411 5.17 -44.98 -27.70
C GLY A 411 4.35 -46.01 -26.92
N ALA A 412 4.77 -47.28 -26.89
CA ALA A 412 4.03 -48.38 -26.29
C ALA A 412 4.88 -49.21 -25.31
N SER A 413 6.16 -49.39 -25.60
CA SER A 413 7.13 -50.08 -24.76
C SER A 413 7.55 -49.20 -23.59
N ASP A 414 7.64 -49.77 -22.38
CA ASP A 414 8.04 -49.03 -21.18
C ASP A 414 9.54 -48.64 -21.23
N ASP A 415 9.81 -47.38 -21.57
CA ASP A 415 11.14 -46.79 -21.69
C ASP A 415 11.67 -46.19 -20.38
N THR A 416 10.92 -46.32 -19.28
CA THR A 416 11.22 -45.67 -18.00
C THR A 416 12.62 -46.00 -17.48
N LYS A 417 13.02 -47.27 -17.58
CA LYS A 417 14.34 -47.71 -17.10
C LYS A 417 15.48 -47.05 -17.88
N ALA A 418 15.36 -46.96 -19.21
CA ALA A 418 16.34 -46.31 -20.06
C ALA A 418 16.47 -44.82 -19.72
N PHE A 419 15.35 -44.13 -19.50
CA PHE A 419 15.34 -42.72 -19.08
C PHE A 419 16.00 -42.52 -17.70
N VAL A 420 15.72 -43.38 -16.73
CA VAL A 420 16.31 -43.30 -15.38
C VAL A 420 17.82 -43.55 -15.43
N ASP A 421 18.26 -44.54 -16.19
CA ASP A 421 19.69 -44.89 -16.27
C ASP A 421 20.47 -43.84 -17.10
N ALA A 422 19.88 -43.30 -18.18
CA ALA A 422 20.41 -42.15 -18.90
C ALA A 422 20.49 -40.90 -18.02
N TRP A 423 19.46 -40.63 -17.20
CA TRP A 423 19.45 -39.48 -16.29
C TRP A 423 20.58 -39.56 -15.26
N LYS A 424 20.81 -40.73 -14.66
CA LYS A 424 21.91 -40.91 -13.68
C LYS A 424 23.26 -40.55 -14.30
N GLN A 425 23.51 -40.99 -15.54
CA GLN A 425 24.74 -40.64 -16.24
C GLN A 425 24.80 -39.15 -16.59
N ALA A 426 23.73 -38.59 -17.17
CA ALA A 426 23.71 -37.17 -17.55
C ALA A 426 23.88 -36.26 -16.33
N CYS A 427 23.11 -36.48 -15.27
CA CYS A 427 23.11 -35.65 -14.07
C CYS A 427 24.45 -35.74 -13.30
N SER A 428 25.16 -36.87 -13.34
CA SER A 428 26.49 -36.98 -12.72
C SER A 428 27.64 -36.44 -13.58
N THR A 429 27.38 -36.12 -14.86
CA THR A 429 28.40 -35.72 -15.82
C THR A 429 28.37 -34.19 -16.08
N PRO A 430 29.46 -33.45 -15.83
CA PRO A 430 29.53 -32.02 -16.14
C PRO A 430 29.32 -31.73 -17.63
N LYS A 431 28.60 -30.64 -17.95
CA LYS A 431 28.35 -30.20 -19.34
C LYS A 431 27.69 -31.27 -20.24
N SER A 432 26.89 -32.16 -19.64
CA SER A 432 26.18 -33.22 -20.36
C SER A 432 24.93 -32.70 -21.06
N VAL A 433 24.51 -33.44 -22.09
CA VAL A 433 23.25 -33.25 -22.81
C VAL A 433 22.43 -34.53 -22.67
N PHE A 434 21.36 -34.49 -21.88
CA PHE A 434 20.36 -35.55 -21.84
C PHE A 434 19.47 -35.41 -23.07
N LEU A 435 19.58 -36.34 -24.03
CA LEU A 435 18.92 -36.27 -25.33
C LEU A 435 17.75 -37.25 -25.42
N VAL A 436 16.57 -36.73 -25.78
CA VAL A 436 15.41 -37.47 -26.28
C VAL A 436 15.31 -37.23 -27.80
N PRO A 437 15.69 -38.20 -28.63
CA PRO A 437 15.79 -38.07 -30.10
C PRO A 437 14.49 -37.73 -30.83
N ALA A 438 14.61 -37.02 -31.95
CA ALA A 438 13.50 -36.68 -32.84
C ALA A 438 12.89 -37.92 -33.53
N GLY A 439 11.61 -37.83 -33.90
CA GLY A 439 10.93 -38.84 -34.71
C GLY A 439 10.54 -40.13 -33.96
N ARG A 440 10.67 -40.13 -32.63
CA ARG A 440 10.37 -41.26 -31.75
C ARG A 440 9.46 -40.82 -30.61
N SER A 441 8.71 -41.77 -30.05
CA SER A 441 7.78 -41.55 -28.95
C SER A 441 8.13 -42.47 -27.80
N TYR A 442 8.36 -41.97 -26.60
CA TYR A 442 8.85 -42.77 -25.48
C TYR A 442 7.79 -42.84 -24.39
N LEU A 443 7.27 -44.05 -24.11
CA LEU A 443 6.33 -44.25 -23.01
C LEU A 443 7.11 -44.29 -21.70
N VAL A 444 6.91 -43.27 -20.86
CA VAL A 444 7.63 -43.12 -19.59
C VAL A 444 6.61 -43.11 -18.46
N ASN A 445 6.72 -44.04 -17.52
CA ASN A 445 5.93 -44.07 -16.30
C ASN A 445 6.34 -42.93 -15.34
N ALA A 446 5.54 -42.70 -14.29
CA ALA A 446 5.81 -41.66 -13.29
C ALA A 446 7.26 -41.72 -12.77
N THR A 447 8.01 -40.65 -13.03
CA THR A 447 9.45 -40.60 -12.82
C THR A 447 9.87 -39.28 -12.19
N LYS A 448 10.72 -39.39 -11.16
CA LYS A 448 11.28 -38.24 -10.43
C LYS A 448 12.78 -38.18 -10.72
N PHE A 449 13.15 -37.25 -11.58
CA PHE A 449 14.53 -36.93 -11.93
C PHE A 449 15.11 -35.99 -10.86
N ARG A 450 16.00 -36.52 -10.02
CA ARG A 450 16.57 -35.79 -8.88
C ARG A 450 17.99 -35.34 -9.16
N GLY A 451 18.28 -34.09 -8.81
CA GLY A 451 19.62 -33.54 -8.65
C GLY A 451 20.13 -33.65 -7.20
N PRO A 452 21.21 -32.91 -6.86
CA PRO A 452 21.90 -31.93 -7.70
C PRO A 452 22.69 -32.59 -8.84
N CYS A 453 22.80 -31.89 -9.97
CA CYS A 453 23.56 -32.37 -11.13
C CYS A 453 24.91 -31.65 -11.25
N ALA A 454 25.91 -32.33 -11.82
CA ALA A 454 27.19 -31.77 -12.18
C ALA A 454 26.98 -30.68 -13.24
N GLY A 455 27.16 -29.41 -12.84
CA GLY A 455 26.58 -28.21 -13.49
C GLY A 455 26.68 -28.09 -15.02
N ARG A 456 25.82 -27.22 -15.56
CA ARG A 456 25.59 -26.98 -17.01
C ARG A 456 24.95 -28.16 -17.77
N LEU A 457 24.13 -28.96 -17.07
CA LEU A 457 23.27 -29.96 -17.70
C LEU A 457 22.28 -29.30 -18.68
N ARG A 458 22.16 -29.86 -19.87
CA ARG A 458 21.10 -29.52 -20.83
C ARG A 458 20.18 -30.72 -21.05
N ILE A 459 18.89 -30.47 -21.07
CA ILE A 459 17.86 -31.46 -21.37
C ILE A 459 17.33 -31.11 -22.76
N GLN A 460 17.72 -31.91 -23.76
CA GLN A 460 17.36 -31.74 -25.17
C GLN A 460 16.22 -32.70 -25.50
N ILE A 461 15.00 -32.17 -25.69
CA ILE A 461 13.83 -32.97 -26.04
C ILE A 461 13.41 -32.64 -27.47
N GLU A 462 13.75 -33.51 -28.41
CA GLU A 462 13.35 -33.39 -29.83
C GLU A 462 12.23 -34.37 -30.20
N GLY A 463 12.11 -35.48 -29.47
CA GLY A 463 11.04 -36.46 -29.64
C GLY A 463 9.81 -36.19 -28.78
N THR A 464 8.95 -37.21 -28.68
CA THR A 464 7.76 -37.19 -27.84
C THR A 464 7.99 -38.04 -26.60
N ILE A 465 7.70 -37.52 -25.41
CA ILE A 465 7.59 -38.30 -24.17
C ILE A 465 6.09 -38.44 -23.89
N VAL A 466 5.58 -39.66 -23.78
CA VAL A 466 4.15 -39.95 -23.60
C VAL A 466 3.89 -40.63 -22.25
N ALA A 467 2.80 -40.24 -21.60
CA ALA A 467 2.38 -40.79 -20.31
C ALA A 467 1.62 -42.11 -20.46
N PRO A 468 1.60 -42.95 -19.41
CA PRO A 468 0.59 -43.99 -19.31
C PRO A 468 -0.81 -43.37 -19.27
N ASP A 469 -1.70 -43.88 -20.11
CA ASP A 469 -3.03 -43.29 -20.33
C ASP A 469 -4.11 -43.84 -19.38
N ASP A 470 -3.95 -45.05 -18.83
CA ASP A 470 -4.95 -45.71 -18.00
C ASP A 470 -4.87 -45.26 -16.53
N PRO A 471 -5.90 -44.59 -15.98
CA PRO A 471 -5.94 -44.17 -14.58
C PRO A 471 -5.80 -45.31 -13.56
N LYS A 472 -6.14 -46.55 -13.95
CA LYS A 472 -6.05 -47.72 -13.06
C LYS A 472 -4.61 -48.12 -12.76
N ASN A 473 -3.68 -47.79 -13.64
CA ASN A 473 -2.26 -48.14 -13.51
C ASN A 473 -1.49 -47.11 -12.64
N TRP A 474 -2.16 -46.05 -12.18
CA TRP A 474 -1.53 -45.01 -11.39
C TRP A 474 -1.49 -45.33 -9.89
N ASP A 475 -0.28 -45.46 -9.35
CA ASP A 475 -0.06 -45.60 -7.92
C ASP A 475 0.12 -44.23 -7.24
N PHE A 476 -0.95 -43.72 -6.63
CA PHE A 476 -0.94 -42.47 -5.86
C PHE A 476 -0.09 -42.53 -4.58
N THR A 477 0.08 -43.72 -3.99
CA THR A 477 0.83 -43.87 -2.73
C THR A 477 2.33 -43.69 -2.97
N LYS A 478 2.83 -44.20 -4.10
CA LYS A 478 4.23 -44.10 -4.49
C LYS A 478 4.56 -42.79 -5.21
N ASN A 479 3.72 -42.38 -6.14
CA ASN A 479 4.04 -41.31 -7.09
C ASN A 479 3.44 -39.96 -6.70
N GLY A 480 2.38 -39.95 -5.89
CA GLY A 480 1.59 -38.74 -5.63
C GLY A 480 0.85 -38.29 -6.90
N ARG A 481 0.88 -36.98 -7.17
CA ARG A 481 0.26 -36.36 -8.35
C ARG A 481 1.27 -35.92 -9.42
N ILE A 482 2.49 -36.45 -9.44
CA ILE A 482 3.55 -35.98 -10.34
C ILE A 482 3.88 -37.08 -11.34
N TRP A 483 3.77 -36.79 -12.64
CA TRP A 483 4.23 -37.66 -13.71
C TRP A 483 5.71 -37.46 -14.01
N LEU A 484 6.10 -36.39 -14.69
CA LEU A 484 7.51 -36.06 -14.92
C LEU A 484 7.92 -34.94 -13.96
N GLY A 485 8.66 -35.31 -12.93
CA GLY A 485 9.12 -34.36 -11.92
C GLY A 485 10.64 -34.18 -11.95
N PHE A 486 11.08 -32.93 -12.02
CA PHE A 486 12.49 -32.53 -11.94
C PHE A 486 12.72 -31.79 -10.61
N PHE A 487 13.59 -32.36 -9.78
CA PHE A 487 13.77 -31.94 -8.38
C PHE A 487 15.20 -31.50 -8.11
N ASN A 488 15.36 -30.40 -7.37
CA ASN A 488 16.65 -29.94 -6.84
C ASN A 488 17.70 -29.72 -7.95
N LEU A 489 17.29 -29.02 -9.01
CA LEU A 489 18.15 -28.67 -10.14
C LEU A 489 18.68 -27.24 -10.00
N THR A 490 19.89 -27.00 -10.51
CA THR A 490 20.51 -25.67 -10.52
C THR A 490 21.12 -25.38 -11.88
N GLY A 491 20.72 -24.28 -12.52
CA GLY A 491 21.35 -23.81 -13.76
C GLY A 491 21.10 -24.72 -14.98
N VAL A 492 19.95 -25.38 -15.06
CA VAL A 492 19.62 -26.36 -16.11
C VAL A 492 18.80 -25.70 -17.23
N LEU A 493 19.13 -26.05 -18.48
CA LEU A 493 18.40 -25.63 -19.67
C LEU A 493 17.61 -26.80 -20.25
N PHE A 494 16.28 -26.66 -20.30
CA PHE A 494 15.37 -27.48 -21.08
C PHE A 494 15.15 -26.80 -22.44
N GLN A 495 15.39 -27.54 -23.52
CA GLN A 495 15.22 -27.03 -24.87
C GLN A 495 14.88 -28.14 -25.86
N GLY A 496 14.50 -27.75 -27.07
CA GLY A 496 14.15 -28.65 -28.16
C GLY A 496 12.73 -28.38 -28.64
N GLY A 497 12.37 -28.89 -29.82
CA GLY A 497 11.03 -28.73 -30.39
C GLY A 497 10.06 -29.85 -30.03
N GLY A 498 10.48 -30.76 -29.13
CA GLY A 498 9.75 -31.98 -28.80
C GLY A 498 8.49 -31.76 -27.95
N VAL A 499 7.80 -32.88 -27.71
CA VAL A 499 6.47 -32.91 -27.10
C VAL A 499 6.50 -33.70 -25.78
N ILE A 500 5.86 -33.16 -24.75
CA ILE A 500 5.51 -33.90 -23.52
C ILE A 500 3.99 -34.08 -23.53
N ASP A 501 3.53 -35.31 -23.74
CA ASP A 501 2.10 -35.64 -23.87
C ASP A 501 1.59 -36.39 -22.63
N GLY A 502 0.74 -35.73 -21.86
CA GLY A 502 0.13 -36.28 -20.64
C GLY A 502 -0.94 -37.36 -20.88
N SER A 503 -1.40 -37.60 -22.11
CA SER A 503 -2.40 -38.63 -22.42
C SER A 503 -3.68 -38.55 -21.55
N GLY A 504 -4.17 -37.34 -21.30
CA GLY A 504 -5.24 -37.07 -20.33
C GLY A 504 -6.66 -37.56 -20.70
N SER A 505 -6.91 -38.04 -21.91
CA SER A 505 -8.29 -38.33 -22.40
C SER A 505 -9.10 -39.27 -21.49
N LYS A 506 -8.50 -40.39 -21.06
CA LYS A 506 -9.14 -41.34 -20.12
C LYS A 506 -9.30 -40.75 -18.72
N TRP A 507 -8.36 -39.91 -18.28
CA TRP A 507 -8.44 -39.21 -17.00
C TRP A 507 -9.61 -38.22 -16.96
N TRP A 508 -9.79 -37.45 -18.04
CA TRP A 508 -10.89 -36.52 -18.16
C TRP A 508 -12.24 -37.24 -18.22
N ALA A 509 -12.33 -38.37 -18.92
CA ALA A 509 -13.53 -39.20 -18.97
C ALA A 509 -13.90 -39.79 -17.59
N ALA A 510 -12.90 -40.11 -16.76
CA ALA A 510 -13.09 -40.60 -15.40
C ALA A 510 -13.37 -39.47 -14.37
N SER A 511 -13.27 -38.20 -14.76
CA SER A 511 -13.42 -37.07 -13.84
C SER A 511 -14.86 -36.87 -13.37
N CYS A 512 -15.03 -36.58 -12.08
CA CYS A 512 -16.32 -36.21 -11.51
C CYS A 512 -16.84 -34.85 -12.02
N LYS A 513 -15.95 -34.02 -12.60
CA LYS A 513 -16.30 -32.74 -13.22
C LYS A 513 -17.00 -32.94 -14.58
N LYS A 514 -16.70 -34.04 -15.30
CA LYS A 514 -17.44 -34.43 -16.51
C LYS A 514 -18.70 -35.24 -16.19
N ASN A 515 -18.61 -36.18 -15.25
CA ASN A 515 -19.76 -36.96 -14.81
C ASN A 515 -19.83 -37.02 -13.28
N LYS A 516 -20.83 -36.36 -12.70
CA LYS A 516 -21.01 -36.25 -11.24
C LYS A 516 -21.22 -37.61 -10.53
N THR A 517 -21.55 -38.69 -11.25
CA THR A 517 -21.64 -40.03 -10.66
C THR A 517 -20.27 -40.67 -10.41
N ASN A 518 -19.21 -40.15 -11.03
CA ASN A 518 -17.85 -40.62 -10.81
C ASN A 518 -17.31 -40.15 -9.45
N SER A 519 -16.45 -40.97 -8.83
CA SER A 519 -15.67 -40.57 -7.65
C SER A 519 -14.75 -39.40 -8.01
N CYS A 520 -14.78 -38.31 -7.24
CA CYS A 520 -13.83 -37.21 -7.40
C CYS A 520 -12.43 -37.65 -6.98
N ARG A 521 -11.59 -38.02 -7.96
CA ARG A 521 -10.19 -38.37 -7.78
C ARG A 521 -9.32 -37.31 -8.47
N ALA A 522 -8.19 -36.99 -7.87
CA ALA A 522 -7.18 -36.15 -8.51
C ALA A 522 -6.50 -36.91 -9.65
N ALA A 523 -5.89 -36.18 -10.57
CA ALA A 523 -5.11 -36.73 -11.66
C ALA A 523 -3.67 -36.17 -11.64
N PRO A 524 -2.73 -36.80 -12.35
CA PRO A 524 -1.33 -36.35 -12.36
C PRO A 524 -1.13 -35.01 -13.07
N THR A 525 -0.11 -34.27 -12.64
CA THR A 525 0.49 -33.17 -13.37
C THR A 525 1.52 -33.69 -14.35
N ALA A 526 1.52 -33.18 -15.58
CA ALA A 526 2.39 -33.69 -16.63
C ALA A 526 3.87 -33.37 -16.42
N LEU A 527 4.23 -32.08 -16.34
CA LEU A 527 5.60 -31.63 -16.06
C LEU A 527 5.65 -30.82 -14.76
N THR A 528 6.60 -31.12 -13.88
CA THR A 528 6.82 -30.38 -12.63
C THR A 528 8.29 -30.04 -12.44
N ILE A 529 8.59 -28.75 -12.26
CA ILE A 529 9.88 -28.27 -11.74
C ILE A 529 9.68 -27.94 -10.26
N TYR A 530 10.43 -28.62 -9.40
CA TYR A 530 10.27 -28.52 -7.95
C TYR A 530 11.60 -28.21 -7.27
N ALA A 531 11.58 -27.29 -6.29
CA ALA A 531 12.74 -26.95 -5.47
C ALA A 531 14.01 -26.69 -6.29
N SER A 532 13.89 -25.93 -7.38
CA SER A 532 14.98 -25.75 -8.36
C SER A 532 15.29 -24.27 -8.58
N SER A 533 16.50 -23.96 -9.01
CA SER A 533 16.96 -22.58 -9.22
C SER A 533 17.68 -22.38 -10.55
N GLY A 534 17.48 -21.23 -11.20
CA GLY A 534 18.18 -20.88 -12.44
C GLY A 534 17.80 -21.78 -13.62
N ILE A 535 16.52 -22.16 -13.71
CA ILE A 535 16.04 -23.06 -14.77
C ILE A 535 15.56 -22.26 -15.98
N ARG A 536 15.94 -22.71 -17.17
CA ARG A 536 15.47 -22.15 -18.44
C ARG A 536 14.70 -23.19 -19.24
N VAL A 537 13.55 -22.84 -19.80
CA VAL A 537 12.73 -23.73 -20.65
C VAL A 537 12.43 -23.02 -21.96
N LYS A 538 12.86 -23.59 -23.08
CA LYS A 538 12.75 -22.97 -24.41
C LYS A 538 12.10 -23.89 -25.43
N GLY A 539 11.03 -23.43 -26.08
CA GLY A 539 10.49 -24.04 -27.31
C GLY A 539 9.73 -25.37 -27.18
N LEU A 540 9.55 -25.89 -25.96
CA LEU A 540 8.86 -27.18 -25.76
C LEU A 540 7.34 -27.07 -25.97
N THR A 541 6.74 -28.18 -26.41
CA THR A 541 5.29 -28.36 -26.41
C THR A 541 4.88 -29.30 -25.28
N ILE A 542 3.95 -28.86 -24.43
CA ILE A 542 3.37 -29.68 -23.35
C ILE A 542 1.88 -29.79 -23.63
N GLN A 543 1.37 -31.01 -23.80
CA GLN A 543 -0.01 -31.20 -24.21
C GLN A 543 -0.73 -32.29 -23.43
N ASN A 544 -2.05 -32.22 -23.44
CA ASN A 544 -2.95 -33.24 -22.91
C ASN A 544 -2.64 -33.65 -21.46
N GLY A 545 -2.26 -32.70 -20.60
CA GLY A 545 -2.06 -32.96 -19.18
C GLY A 545 -3.27 -33.64 -18.54
N GLN A 546 -3.02 -34.66 -17.71
CA GLN A 546 -4.09 -35.42 -17.06
C GLN A 546 -4.89 -34.54 -16.09
N GLN A 547 -4.19 -33.69 -15.33
CA GLN A 547 -4.72 -32.54 -14.61
C GLN A 547 -3.96 -31.29 -15.08
N MET A 548 -2.92 -30.84 -14.38
CA MET A 548 -2.14 -29.66 -14.80
C MET A 548 -1.07 -30.01 -15.83
N ASN A 549 -0.76 -29.10 -16.75
CA ASN A 549 0.26 -29.32 -17.79
C ASN A 549 1.67 -29.03 -17.28
N PHE A 550 1.92 -27.84 -16.75
CA PHE A 550 3.25 -27.44 -16.30
C PHE A 550 3.20 -26.73 -14.94
N VAL A 551 3.82 -27.32 -13.92
CA VAL A 551 3.91 -26.76 -12.57
C VAL A 551 5.34 -26.31 -12.24
N ILE A 552 5.45 -25.10 -11.69
CA ILE A 552 6.64 -24.55 -11.06
C ILE A 552 6.34 -24.41 -9.57
N SER A 553 7.07 -25.13 -8.74
CA SER A 553 6.82 -25.17 -7.29
C SER A 553 8.11 -25.00 -6.50
N ARG A 554 8.07 -24.15 -5.46
CA ARG A 554 9.20 -23.95 -4.53
C ARG A 554 10.50 -23.58 -5.23
N SER A 555 10.42 -22.86 -6.34
CA SER A 555 11.54 -22.65 -7.25
C SER A 555 11.86 -21.17 -7.41
N GLU A 556 13.09 -20.87 -7.82
CA GLU A 556 13.59 -19.51 -7.95
C GLU A 556 14.27 -19.30 -9.31
N SER A 557 14.19 -18.08 -9.86
CA SER A 557 14.91 -17.71 -11.08
C SER A 557 14.62 -18.65 -12.25
N ILE A 558 13.34 -18.75 -12.62
CA ILE A 558 12.85 -19.63 -13.67
C ILE A 558 12.49 -18.78 -14.89
N ARG A 559 13.01 -19.11 -16.08
CA ARG A 559 12.69 -18.43 -17.34
C ARG A 559 12.08 -19.40 -18.34
N ILE A 560 10.92 -19.05 -18.89
CA ILE A 560 10.16 -19.85 -19.85
C ILE A 560 9.94 -19.01 -21.11
N THR A 561 10.40 -19.49 -22.26
CA THR A 561 10.35 -18.73 -23.51
C THR A 561 9.86 -19.60 -24.66
N GLY A 562 8.83 -19.15 -25.39
CA GLY A 562 8.35 -19.85 -26.58
C GLY A 562 7.73 -21.21 -26.31
N VAL A 563 7.23 -21.47 -25.09
CA VAL A 563 6.59 -22.74 -24.74
C VAL A 563 5.14 -22.73 -25.24
N THR A 564 4.72 -23.87 -25.80
CA THR A 564 3.33 -24.11 -26.19
C THR A 564 2.68 -25.08 -25.22
N VAL A 565 1.52 -24.73 -24.67
CA VAL A 565 0.72 -25.60 -23.83
C VAL A 565 -0.67 -25.79 -24.43
N SER A 566 -1.10 -27.04 -24.62
CA SER A 566 -2.39 -27.35 -25.26
C SER A 566 -3.17 -28.48 -24.58
N ALA A 567 -4.44 -28.23 -24.29
CA ALA A 567 -5.41 -29.25 -23.93
C ALA A 567 -6.81 -28.87 -24.48
N PRO A 568 -7.74 -29.82 -24.66
CA PRO A 568 -9.10 -29.51 -25.10
C PRO A 568 -9.81 -28.51 -24.17
N GLU A 569 -10.65 -27.64 -24.71
CA GLU A 569 -11.41 -26.64 -23.91
C GLU A 569 -12.31 -27.28 -22.85
N ASP A 570 -12.81 -28.49 -23.09
CA ASP A 570 -13.66 -29.24 -22.17
C ASP A 570 -12.88 -30.16 -21.21
N SER A 571 -11.54 -30.03 -21.18
CA SER A 571 -10.68 -30.83 -20.28
C SER A 571 -10.74 -30.29 -18.84
N PRO A 572 -11.16 -31.10 -17.85
CA PRO A 572 -11.39 -30.61 -16.51
C PRO A 572 -10.08 -30.37 -15.74
N ASN A 573 -9.97 -29.21 -15.09
CA ASN A 573 -8.86 -28.85 -14.19
C ASN A 573 -7.47 -28.87 -14.87
N THR A 574 -7.42 -28.46 -16.14
CA THR A 574 -6.18 -28.42 -16.93
C THR A 574 -5.51 -27.06 -16.92
N ASP A 575 -4.90 -26.68 -15.79
CA ASP A 575 -4.08 -25.47 -15.76
C ASP A 575 -2.91 -25.60 -16.76
N GLY A 576 -2.62 -24.52 -17.48
CA GLY A 576 -1.52 -24.43 -18.43
C GLY A 576 -0.17 -24.37 -17.72
N ILE A 577 0.20 -23.18 -17.24
CA ILE A 577 1.38 -22.97 -16.41
C ILE A 577 0.96 -22.53 -15.01
N HIS A 578 1.21 -23.37 -14.02
CA HIS A 578 0.85 -23.17 -12.62
C HIS A 578 2.09 -22.83 -11.79
N ILE A 579 2.05 -21.71 -11.07
CA ILE A 579 3.17 -21.16 -10.30
C ILE A 579 2.78 -21.09 -8.83
N THR A 580 3.52 -21.78 -7.98
CA THR A 580 3.28 -21.85 -6.53
C THR A 580 4.57 -21.78 -5.72
N GLU A 581 4.56 -21.09 -4.58
CA GLU A 581 5.70 -21.01 -3.66
C GLU A 581 7.01 -20.60 -4.36
N SER A 582 6.95 -19.80 -5.43
CA SER A 582 8.10 -19.56 -6.33
C SER A 582 8.37 -18.08 -6.54
N THR A 583 9.64 -17.72 -6.72
CA THR A 583 10.06 -16.32 -6.90
C THR A 583 10.89 -16.12 -8.16
N ASN A 584 10.89 -14.90 -8.71
CA ASN A 584 11.69 -14.54 -9.88
C ASN A 584 11.37 -15.44 -11.10
N VAL A 585 10.10 -15.51 -11.49
CA VAL A 585 9.64 -16.33 -12.63
C VAL A 585 9.31 -15.43 -13.82
N VAL A 586 9.88 -15.72 -14.98
CA VAL A 586 9.69 -14.98 -16.22
C VAL A 586 9.07 -15.88 -17.29
N LEU A 587 7.96 -15.46 -17.90
CA LEU A 587 7.28 -16.15 -18.99
C LEU A 587 7.23 -15.24 -20.21
N GLN A 588 7.73 -15.71 -21.35
CA GLN A 588 7.82 -14.91 -22.57
C GLN A 588 7.29 -15.67 -23.79
N ASN A 589 6.59 -14.95 -24.67
CA ASN A 589 6.26 -15.40 -26.03
C ASN A 589 5.61 -16.79 -26.10
N SER A 590 4.74 -17.10 -25.13
CA SER A 590 4.21 -18.45 -24.92
C SER A 590 2.74 -18.53 -25.31
N LYS A 591 2.34 -19.68 -25.87
CA LYS A 591 0.97 -19.93 -26.34
C LYS A 591 0.33 -21.00 -25.50
N ILE A 592 -0.77 -20.65 -24.83
CA ILE A 592 -1.41 -21.51 -23.85
C ILE A 592 -2.90 -21.61 -24.14
N GLY A 593 -3.42 -22.82 -24.32
CA GLY A 593 -4.85 -23.07 -24.45
C GLY A 593 -5.24 -24.36 -23.76
N THR A 594 -6.15 -24.31 -22.81
CA THR A 594 -6.55 -25.45 -21.98
C THR A 594 -8.03 -25.35 -21.59
N GLY A 595 -8.50 -26.24 -20.71
CA GLY A 595 -9.86 -26.19 -20.15
C GLY A 595 -9.96 -25.47 -18.79
N ASP A 596 -8.86 -24.96 -18.25
CA ASP A 596 -8.81 -24.17 -17.01
C ASP A 596 -7.86 -22.96 -17.19
N ASP A 597 -7.22 -22.47 -16.14
CA ASP A 597 -6.37 -21.27 -16.19
C ASP A 597 -5.17 -21.46 -17.16
N CYS A 598 -4.96 -20.53 -18.09
CA CYS A 598 -3.76 -20.54 -18.94
C CYS A 598 -2.51 -20.35 -18.08
N VAL A 599 -2.55 -19.35 -17.19
CA VAL A 599 -1.54 -19.13 -16.17
C VAL A 599 -2.24 -18.97 -14.84
N SER A 600 -1.85 -19.77 -13.85
CA SER A 600 -2.33 -19.67 -12.48
C SER A 600 -1.17 -19.35 -11.53
N ILE A 601 -1.31 -18.27 -10.76
CA ILE A 601 -0.33 -17.81 -9.77
C ILE A 601 -0.96 -17.96 -8.39
N VAL A 602 -0.38 -18.78 -7.54
CA VAL A 602 -0.95 -19.09 -6.21
C VAL A 602 0.01 -18.73 -5.08
N ASN A 603 -0.34 -19.13 -3.86
CA ASN A 603 0.29 -18.71 -2.62
C ASN A 603 1.82 -18.75 -2.62
N ALA A 604 2.42 -17.83 -1.87
CA ALA A 604 3.85 -17.64 -1.66
C ALA A 604 4.64 -17.43 -2.95
N SER A 605 4.01 -16.77 -3.94
CA SER A 605 4.66 -16.45 -5.21
C SER A 605 4.97 -14.96 -5.31
N SER A 606 6.16 -14.60 -5.81
CA SER A 606 6.55 -13.19 -5.95
C SER A 606 7.47 -12.90 -7.12
N ASN A 607 7.48 -11.66 -7.61
CA ASN A 607 8.29 -11.24 -8.75
C ASN A 607 8.06 -12.12 -10.00
N ILE A 608 6.82 -12.15 -10.46
CA ILE A 608 6.39 -12.92 -11.64
C ILE A 608 6.21 -11.95 -12.80
N LYS A 609 6.94 -12.16 -13.89
CA LYS A 609 6.90 -11.32 -15.08
C LYS A 609 6.42 -12.13 -16.28
N MET A 610 5.47 -11.59 -17.03
CA MET A 610 4.87 -12.24 -18.20
C MET A 610 4.87 -11.25 -19.36
N LYS A 611 5.40 -11.65 -20.53
CA LYS A 611 5.40 -10.82 -21.73
C LYS A 611 5.05 -11.59 -23.00
N GLY A 612 4.16 -11.08 -23.84
CA GLY A 612 3.80 -11.72 -25.11
C GLY A 612 3.05 -13.04 -24.92
N ILE A 613 2.01 -13.05 -24.09
CA ILE A 613 1.24 -14.27 -23.79
C ILE A 613 0.01 -14.38 -24.69
N TYR A 614 -0.12 -15.50 -25.40
CA TYR A 614 -1.38 -15.89 -26.04
C TYR A 614 -2.12 -16.86 -25.12
N CYS A 615 -3.33 -16.52 -24.70
CA CYS A 615 -4.15 -17.37 -23.84
C CYS A 615 -5.53 -17.61 -24.46
N GLY A 616 -5.86 -18.88 -24.72
CA GLY A 616 -7.18 -19.22 -25.24
C GLY A 616 -7.20 -20.49 -26.09
N PRO A 617 -8.24 -21.34 -25.96
CA PRO A 617 -9.34 -21.26 -24.96
C PRO A 617 -8.85 -21.55 -23.52
N GLY A 618 -9.70 -21.33 -22.50
CA GLY A 618 -9.38 -21.57 -21.09
C GLY A 618 -10.05 -20.59 -20.12
N HIS A 619 -9.65 -20.56 -18.86
CA HIS A 619 -10.17 -19.65 -17.84
C HIS A 619 -9.46 -18.30 -17.76
N GLY A 620 -8.36 -18.09 -18.48
CA GLY A 620 -7.64 -16.81 -18.50
C GLY A 620 -6.34 -16.82 -17.69
N ILE A 621 -5.94 -15.64 -17.20
CA ILE A 621 -4.79 -15.46 -16.32
C ILE A 621 -5.33 -15.16 -14.91
N SER A 622 -5.00 -16.02 -13.95
CA SER A 622 -5.60 -16.00 -12.62
C SER A 622 -4.56 -15.94 -11.51
N ILE A 623 -4.78 -15.05 -10.54
CA ILE A 623 -4.14 -15.07 -9.23
C ILE A 623 -5.10 -15.72 -8.24
N GLY A 624 -4.67 -16.82 -7.61
CA GLY A 624 -5.43 -17.61 -6.64
C GLY A 624 -5.78 -19.02 -7.11
N SER A 625 -6.51 -19.81 -6.33
CA SER A 625 -7.33 -19.39 -5.18
C SER A 625 -6.56 -19.25 -3.88
N LEU A 626 -6.54 -18.05 -3.31
CA LEU A 626 -5.83 -17.73 -2.06
C LEU A 626 -6.75 -17.79 -0.85
N GLY A 627 -6.20 -18.07 0.34
CA GLY A 627 -6.95 -17.98 1.59
C GLY A 627 -7.89 -19.15 1.89
N LYS A 628 -7.84 -20.23 1.08
CA LYS A 628 -8.67 -21.42 1.29
C LYS A 628 -8.45 -22.00 2.68
N ASP A 629 -9.51 -22.47 3.34
CA ASP A 629 -9.46 -23.06 4.68
C ASP A 629 -8.81 -22.13 5.73
N ASN A 630 -9.09 -20.82 5.62
CA ASN A 630 -8.54 -19.76 6.47
C ASN A 630 -7.00 -19.66 6.44
N SER A 631 -6.38 -20.11 5.35
CA SER A 631 -4.92 -20.04 5.17
C SER A 631 -4.44 -18.62 4.86
N VAL A 632 -3.12 -18.43 4.99
CA VAL A 632 -2.42 -17.22 4.54
C VAL A 632 -2.18 -17.32 3.04
N GLY A 633 -2.61 -16.30 2.29
CA GLY A 633 -2.37 -16.12 0.87
C GLY A 633 -1.49 -14.89 0.62
N ILE A 634 -0.29 -15.09 0.08
CA ILE A 634 0.65 -14.01 -0.24
C ILE A 634 1.04 -14.11 -1.72
N VAL A 635 0.75 -13.06 -2.49
CA VAL A 635 1.24 -12.86 -3.85
C VAL A 635 1.66 -11.40 -4.02
N THR A 636 2.84 -11.14 -4.57
CA THR A 636 3.30 -9.76 -4.77
C THR A 636 4.20 -9.56 -5.98
N ARG A 637 4.18 -8.37 -6.58
CA ARG A 637 5.02 -8.02 -7.74
C ARG A 637 4.75 -8.94 -8.93
N VAL A 638 3.54 -8.86 -9.47
CA VAL A 638 3.13 -9.61 -10.67
C VAL A 638 2.93 -8.61 -11.81
N VAL A 639 3.63 -8.81 -12.93
CA VAL A 639 3.53 -7.96 -14.11
C VAL A 639 3.17 -8.81 -15.32
N LEU A 640 2.11 -8.43 -16.01
CA LEU A 640 1.74 -8.91 -17.35
C LEU A 640 1.81 -7.75 -18.32
N ASP A 641 2.66 -7.86 -19.33
CA ASP A 641 2.78 -6.89 -20.42
C ASP A 641 2.54 -7.57 -21.76
N ASN A 642 1.69 -7.00 -22.62
CA ASN A 642 1.39 -7.53 -23.95
C ASN A 642 0.81 -8.96 -23.91
N ALA A 643 -0.51 -9.07 -23.81
CA ALA A 643 -1.20 -10.35 -23.87
C ALA A 643 -2.41 -10.31 -24.80
N PHE A 644 -2.68 -11.44 -25.45
CA PHE A 644 -3.89 -11.62 -26.25
C PHE A 644 -4.71 -12.79 -25.71
N LEU A 645 -5.90 -12.49 -25.20
CA LEU A 645 -6.82 -13.47 -24.62
C LEU A 645 -7.99 -13.67 -25.57
N ARG A 646 -8.25 -14.92 -25.98
CA ARG A 646 -9.31 -15.24 -26.94
C ARG A 646 -10.18 -16.40 -26.48
N GLY A 647 -11.49 -16.18 -26.43
CA GLY A 647 -12.46 -17.24 -26.12
C GLY A 647 -12.33 -17.80 -24.70
N THR A 648 -11.76 -17.05 -23.76
CA THR A 648 -11.57 -17.49 -22.38
C THR A 648 -12.77 -17.18 -21.49
N GLN A 649 -12.95 -17.93 -20.41
CA GLN A 649 -13.99 -17.64 -19.40
C GLN A 649 -13.69 -16.36 -18.62
N ASN A 650 -12.42 -16.09 -18.30
CA ASN A 650 -12.02 -14.85 -17.63
C ASN A 650 -10.83 -14.25 -18.38
N GLY A 651 -10.62 -12.95 -18.19
CA GLY A 651 -9.44 -12.25 -18.69
C GLY A 651 -8.36 -12.22 -17.61
N LEU A 652 -8.40 -11.18 -16.79
CA LEU A 652 -7.49 -10.87 -15.71
C LEU A 652 -8.21 -11.06 -14.38
N ARG A 653 -7.92 -12.16 -13.68
CA ARG A 653 -8.68 -12.59 -12.50
C ARG A 653 -7.84 -12.62 -11.24
N ILE A 654 -8.38 -12.09 -10.14
CA ILE A 654 -7.89 -12.33 -8.77
C ILE A 654 -9.02 -12.97 -7.97
N LYS A 655 -8.77 -14.15 -7.38
CA LYS A 655 -9.77 -14.94 -6.64
C LYS A 655 -9.26 -15.34 -5.26
N THR A 656 -10.02 -15.00 -4.21
CA THR A 656 -9.68 -15.33 -2.82
C THR A 656 -10.89 -15.88 -2.07
N TRP A 657 -10.64 -16.74 -1.08
CA TRP A 657 -11.66 -17.30 -0.21
C TRP A 657 -11.88 -16.39 1.00
N GLN A 658 -13.14 -16.19 1.36
CA GLN A 658 -13.52 -15.62 2.66
C GLN A 658 -12.93 -16.45 3.80
N GLY A 659 -12.47 -15.78 4.86
CA GLY A 659 -11.80 -16.38 6.01
C GLY A 659 -10.27 -16.35 5.93
N GLY A 660 -9.71 -16.21 4.73
CA GLY A 660 -8.26 -16.12 4.51
C GLY A 660 -7.60 -14.87 5.10
N SER A 661 -6.27 -14.85 5.11
CA SER A 661 -5.44 -13.72 5.54
C SER A 661 -4.23 -13.56 4.63
N GLY A 662 -3.43 -12.50 4.80
CA GLY A 662 -2.32 -12.16 3.89
C GLY A 662 -2.73 -11.11 2.86
N TYR A 663 -2.01 -11.01 1.74
CA TYR A 663 -2.19 -9.94 0.76
C TYR A 663 -1.89 -10.35 -0.68
N VAL A 664 -2.56 -9.68 -1.60
CA VAL A 664 -2.20 -9.54 -3.02
C VAL A 664 -1.91 -8.06 -3.27
N ARG A 665 -0.66 -7.73 -3.60
CA ARG A 665 -0.26 -6.33 -3.86
C ARG A 665 0.80 -6.16 -4.93
N ALA A 666 0.95 -4.95 -5.45
CA ALA A 666 1.83 -4.61 -6.56
C ALA A 666 1.58 -5.53 -7.77
N VAL A 667 0.37 -5.50 -8.31
CA VAL A 667 -0.02 -6.27 -9.50
C VAL A 667 -0.30 -5.31 -10.65
N ARG A 668 0.32 -5.54 -11.81
CA ARG A 668 0.12 -4.76 -13.02
C ARG A 668 -0.26 -5.65 -14.19
N PHE A 669 -1.39 -5.34 -14.81
CA PHE A 669 -1.80 -5.89 -16.08
C PHE A 669 -1.82 -4.77 -17.12
N GLN A 670 -0.98 -4.85 -18.14
CA GLN A 670 -0.86 -3.81 -19.16
C GLN A 670 -0.83 -4.35 -20.59
N ASN A 671 -1.34 -3.55 -21.53
CA ASN A 671 -1.33 -3.85 -22.96
C ASN A 671 -2.03 -5.19 -23.27
N VAL A 672 -3.24 -5.37 -22.75
CA VAL A 672 -3.99 -6.63 -22.89
C VAL A 672 -5.12 -6.45 -23.89
N ARG A 673 -5.13 -7.29 -24.93
CA ARG A 673 -6.21 -7.34 -25.91
C ARG A 673 -7.06 -8.58 -25.69
N MET A 674 -8.38 -8.41 -25.67
CA MET A 674 -9.35 -9.46 -25.42
C MET A 674 -10.30 -9.66 -26.60
N GLN A 675 -10.64 -10.91 -26.89
CA GLN A 675 -11.64 -11.25 -27.89
C GLN A 675 -12.54 -12.36 -27.36
N ASP A 676 -13.85 -12.10 -27.30
CA ASP A 676 -14.86 -13.08 -26.92
C ASP A 676 -14.63 -13.68 -25.52
N VAL A 677 -14.13 -12.86 -24.58
CA VAL A 677 -13.84 -13.24 -23.19
C VAL A 677 -15.09 -13.07 -22.32
N SER A 678 -15.43 -14.04 -21.49
CA SER A 678 -16.69 -13.94 -20.71
C SER A 678 -16.63 -12.94 -19.56
N ASN A 679 -15.55 -12.92 -18.77
CA ASN A 679 -15.36 -11.99 -17.65
C ASN A 679 -13.99 -11.30 -17.77
N PRO A 680 -13.88 -10.19 -18.52
CA PRO A 680 -12.60 -9.53 -18.82
C PRO A 680 -11.76 -9.14 -17.60
N ILE A 681 -12.29 -8.36 -16.67
CA ILE A 681 -11.57 -7.93 -15.46
C ILE A 681 -12.40 -8.36 -14.24
N ILE A 682 -11.79 -9.13 -13.35
CA ILE A 682 -12.48 -9.64 -12.17
C ILE A 682 -11.58 -9.72 -10.93
N ILE A 683 -12.07 -9.16 -9.83
CA ILE A 683 -11.62 -9.43 -8.46
C ILE A 683 -12.80 -10.04 -7.71
N ASP A 684 -12.61 -11.22 -7.14
CA ASP A 684 -13.64 -11.95 -6.41
C ASP A 684 -13.09 -12.49 -5.08
N GLN A 685 -13.33 -11.76 -3.99
CA GLN A 685 -12.99 -12.19 -2.62
C GLN A 685 -14.05 -13.13 -2.02
N PHE A 686 -15.13 -13.44 -2.75
CA PHE A 686 -16.18 -14.36 -2.34
C PHE A 686 -16.10 -15.70 -3.08
N TYR A 687 -14.92 -16.04 -3.62
CA TYR A 687 -14.73 -17.26 -4.39
C TYR A 687 -15.04 -18.50 -3.53
N CYS A 688 -15.94 -19.35 -4.02
CA CYS A 688 -16.37 -20.58 -3.36
C CYS A 688 -16.58 -21.70 -4.39
N ASP A 689 -15.63 -22.65 -4.43
CA ASP A 689 -15.73 -23.88 -5.24
C ASP A 689 -16.28 -25.09 -4.44
N SER A 690 -16.58 -24.87 -3.16
CA SER A 690 -17.03 -25.92 -2.24
C SER A 690 -18.43 -26.42 -2.58
N PRO A 691 -18.69 -27.75 -2.46
CA PRO A 691 -20.05 -28.29 -2.58
C PRO A 691 -20.98 -27.85 -1.45
N LYS A 692 -20.44 -27.31 -0.34
CA LYS A 692 -21.21 -26.66 0.73
C LYS A 692 -21.18 -25.15 0.51
N SER A 693 -22.26 -24.45 0.82
CA SER A 693 -22.29 -22.99 0.77
C SER A 693 -21.22 -22.40 1.69
N CYS A 694 -20.37 -21.55 1.13
CA CYS A 694 -19.42 -20.76 1.91
C CYS A 694 -20.18 -19.63 2.60
N GLN A 695 -20.00 -19.49 3.90
CA GLN A 695 -20.55 -18.37 4.66
C GLN A 695 -19.62 -17.17 4.54
N ASN A 696 -20.18 -15.96 4.59
CA ASN A 696 -19.38 -14.74 4.69
C ASN A 696 -18.60 -14.77 6.02
N GLN A 697 -17.33 -14.36 5.96
CA GLN A 697 -16.45 -14.30 7.13
C GLN A 697 -15.90 -12.89 7.27
N THR A 698 -15.37 -12.57 8.45
CA THR A 698 -14.84 -11.22 8.73
C THR A 698 -13.41 -11.01 8.23
N SER A 699 -12.66 -12.08 7.98
CA SER A 699 -11.33 -12.03 7.38
C SER A 699 -11.37 -12.32 5.88
N ALA A 700 -10.46 -11.71 5.13
CA ALA A 700 -10.15 -12.05 3.75
C ALA A 700 -8.69 -11.71 3.45
N VAL A 701 -8.16 -12.25 2.35
CA VAL A 701 -6.86 -11.83 1.81
C VAL A 701 -6.99 -10.39 1.31
N GLU A 702 -6.17 -9.48 1.84
CA GLU A 702 -6.14 -8.08 1.44
C GLU A 702 -5.77 -7.96 -0.05
N ILE A 703 -6.46 -7.10 -0.79
CA ILE A 703 -6.15 -6.85 -2.20
C ILE A 703 -5.97 -5.34 -2.36
N THR A 704 -4.74 -4.94 -2.65
CA THR A 704 -4.38 -3.53 -2.78
C THR A 704 -3.36 -3.34 -3.91
N GLU A 705 -3.17 -2.11 -4.39
CA GLU A 705 -2.15 -1.76 -5.38
C GLU A 705 -2.28 -2.56 -6.69
N ILE A 706 -3.47 -2.55 -7.30
CA ILE A 706 -3.78 -3.30 -8.52
C ILE A 706 -3.97 -2.34 -9.69
N VAL A 707 -3.15 -2.46 -10.71
CA VAL A 707 -3.15 -1.59 -11.89
C VAL A 707 -3.60 -2.35 -13.13
N TYR A 708 -4.61 -1.82 -13.82
CA TYR A 708 -5.05 -2.25 -15.14
C TYR A 708 -4.81 -1.12 -16.15
N ARG A 709 -4.03 -1.38 -17.20
CA ARG A 709 -3.60 -0.37 -18.17
C ARG A 709 -3.77 -0.84 -19.62
N ASN A 710 -4.26 0.02 -20.51
CA ASN A 710 -4.37 -0.27 -21.94
C ASN A 710 -5.05 -1.63 -22.20
N VAL A 711 -6.17 -1.88 -21.51
CA VAL A 711 -6.93 -3.13 -21.65
C VAL A 711 -8.08 -2.88 -22.60
N SER A 712 -8.13 -3.59 -23.72
CA SER A 712 -9.17 -3.40 -24.73
C SER A 712 -9.73 -4.71 -25.27
N GLY A 713 -10.99 -4.74 -25.69
CA GLY A 713 -11.56 -5.93 -26.31
C GLY A 713 -13.06 -6.15 -26.10
N THR A 714 -13.50 -7.39 -26.33
CA THR A 714 -14.91 -7.75 -26.23
C THR A 714 -15.24 -8.67 -25.06
N SER A 715 -16.35 -8.37 -24.39
CA SER A 715 -16.94 -9.16 -23.30
C SER A 715 -18.15 -9.97 -23.78
N LYS A 716 -18.30 -11.22 -23.32
CA LYS A 716 -19.56 -11.99 -23.49
C LYS A 716 -20.57 -11.74 -22.37
N SER A 717 -20.10 -11.35 -21.19
CA SER A 717 -20.99 -11.04 -20.06
C SER A 717 -21.19 -9.53 -19.99
N LYS A 718 -22.38 -9.11 -19.56
CA LYS A 718 -22.69 -7.68 -19.37
C LYS A 718 -21.70 -7.00 -18.42
N LYS A 719 -21.44 -7.61 -17.28
CA LYS A 719 -20.42 -7.16 -16.32
C LYS A 719 -19.02 -7.43 -16.88
N ALA A 720 -18.49 -6.47 -17.63
CA ALA A 720 -17.14 -6.54 -18.21
C ALA A 720 -16.06 -6.36 -17.14
N ILE A 721 -16.36 -5.54 -16.12
CA ILE A 721 -15.50 -5.29 -14.97
C ILE A 721 -16.28 -5.64 -13.70
N LYS A 722 -15.72 -6.52 -12.85
CA LYS A 722 -16.36 -6.95 -11.59
C LYS A 722 -15.34 -6.89 -10.45
N PHE A 723 -15.55 -5.98 -9.50
CA PHE A 723 -14.83 -5.93 -8.22
C PHE A 723 -15.78 -6.33 -7.10
N ALA A 724 -15.68 -7.56 -6.63
CA ALA A 724 -16.47 -8.08 -5.52
C ALA A 724 -15.57 -8.28 -4.30
N CYS A 725 -15.48 -7.27 -3.46
CA CYS A 725 -14.61 -7.24 -2.29
C CYS A 725 -15.42 -7.28 -0.98
N SER A 726 -14.78 -7.75 0.10
CA SER A 726 -15.32 -7.89 1.44
C SER A 726 -15.54 -6.51 2.07
N ASP A 727 -16.65 -6.34 2.77
CA ASP A 727 -16.92 -5.10 3.51
C ASP A 727 -15.96 -4.92 4.70
N ASN A 728 -15.43 -6.03 5.23
CA ASN A 728 -14.48 -6.01 6.36
C ASN A 728 -13.02 -5.85 5.91
N VAL A 729 -12.70 -6.25 4.68
CA VAL A 729 -11.36 -6.14 4.08
C VAL A 729 -11.53 -5.65 2.64
N PRO A 730 -11.91 -4.38 2.45
CA PRO A 730 -12.20 -3.83 1.13
C PRO A 730 -10.96 -3.86 0.24
N CYS A 731 -11.19 -3.89 -1.07
CA CYS A 731 -10.09 -3.69 -2.01
C CYS A 731 -9.75 -2.19 -2.09
N SER A 732 -8.46 -1.86 -2.12
CA SER A 732 -8.00 -0.47 -2.17
C SER A 732 -6.98 -0.24 -3.25
N HIS A 733 -6.73 1.04 -3.59
CA HIS A 733 -5.68 1.42 -4.53
C HIS A 733 -5.77 0.70 -5.89
N ILE A 734 -7.00 0.49 -6.39
CA ILE A 734 -7.22 -0.04 -7.73
C ILE A 734 -7.07 1.11 -8.73
N VAL A 735 -6.29 0.90 -9.78
CA VAL A 735 -6.07 1.91 -10.84
C VAL A 735 -6.52 1.37 -12.19
N LEU A 736 -7.40 2.13 -12.84
CA LEU A 736 -7.84 1.88 -14.22
C LEU A 736 -7.28 2.98 -15.13
N ASN A 737 -6.48 2.61 -16.13
CA ASN A 737 -5.99 3.53 -17.14
C ASN A 737 -6.25 2.99 -18.55
N ASN A 738 -6.89 3.81 -19.40
CA ASN A 738 -7.16 3.47 -20.80
C ASN A 738 -7.80 2.08 -20.98
N ILE A 739 -9.00 1.91 -20.42
CA ILE A 739 -9.79 0.68 -20.49
C ILE A 739 -10.88 0.85 -21.55
N ASN A 740 -10.98 -0.09 -22.49
CA ASN A 740 -12.01 -0.09 -23.53
C ASN A 740 -12.57 -1.49 -23.77
N LEU A 741 -13.58 -1.85 -22.98
CA LEU A 741 -14.24 -3.16 -23.03
C LEU A 741 -15.70 -2.97 -23.44
N GLU A 742 -16.15 -3.75 -24.41
CA GLU A 742 -17.54 -3.65 -24.89
C GLU A 742 -18.15 -5.03 -25.11
N THR A 743 -19.46 -5.15 -24.89
CA THR A 743 -20.20 -6.34 -25.34
C THR A 743 -20.60 -6.18 -26.80
N ARG A 744 -20.97 -7.26 -27.48
CA ARG A 744 -21.38 -7.19 -28.90
C ARG A 744 -22.60 -6.31 -29.16
N ASP A 745 -23.42 -6.10 -28.14
CA ASP A 745 -24.62 -5.27 -28.13
C ASP A 745 -24.40 -3.88 -27.51
N GLY A 746 -23.17 -3.52 -27.12
CA GLY A 746 -22.84 -2.20 -26.57
C GLY A 746 -23.32 -1.95 -25.13
N THR A 747 -23.63 -3.02 -24.38
CA THR A 747 -24.22 -2.96 -23.02
C THR A 747 -23.24 -3.37 -21.91
N ALA A 748 -21.95 -3.08 -22.08
CA ALA A 748 -20.95 -3.40 -21.06
C ALA A 748 -21.17 -2.57 -19.77
N GLU A 749 -21.03 -3.23 -18.62
CA GLU A 749 -21.30 -2.70 -17.28
C GLU A 749 -20.11 -2.94 -16.34
N VAL A 750 -20.01 -2.10 -15.31
CA VAL A 750 -19.09 -2.25 -14.17
C VAL A 750 -19.88 -2.61 -12.91
N TYR A 751 -19.35 -3.52 -12.11
CA TYR A 751 -19.84 -3.83 -10.76
C TYR A 751 -18.74 -3.62 -9.74
N CYS A 752 -19.00 -2.84 -8.69
CA CYS A 752 -18.11 -2.66 -7.55
C CYS A 752 -18.86 -2.96 -6.24
N ASN A 753 -18.21 -3.71 -5.34
CA ASN A 753 -18.60 -3.87 -3.94
C ASN A 753 -17.36 -3.67 -3.08
N SER A 754 -17.40 -2.72 -2.15
CA SER A 754 -16.34 -2.46 -1.18
C SER A 754 -14.94 -2.36 -1.82
N ALA A 755 -14.88 -1.59 -2.92
CA ALA A 755 -13.67 -1.37 -3.70
C ALA A 755 -13.43 0.14 -3.89
N THR A 756 -12.21 0.57 -3.61
CA THR A 756 -11.76 1.95 -3.75
C THR A 756 -10.61 2.04 -4.75
N GLY A 757 -10.55 3.14 -5.49
CA GLY A 757 -9.60 3.29 -6.58
C GLY A 757 -9.88 4.49 -7.45
N ILE A 758 -9.05 4.65 -8.49
CA ILE A 758 -9.11 5.75 -9.43
C ILE A 758 -9.16 5.25 -10.88
N GLY A 759 -9.81 6.03 -11.74
CA GLY A 759 -9.80 5.84 -13.18
C GLY A 759 -9.37 7.12 -13.88
N TYR A 760 -8.41 7.06 -14.80
CA TYR A 760 -7.97 8.20 -15.63
C TYR A 760 -7.69 7.79 -17.07
N GLY A 761 -7.79 8.73 -18.00
CA GLY A 761 -7.81 8.44 -19.44
C GLY A 761 -9.16 7.90 -19.91
N TYR A 762 -9.19 7.20 -21.04
CA TYR A 762 -10.44 6.67 -21.59
C TYR A 762 -10.88 5.41 -20.84
N ILE A 763 -12.00 5.46 -20.11
CA ILE A 763 -12.53 4.34 -19.33
C ILE A 763 -13.94 3.98 -19.83
N HIS A 764 -14.02 2.87 -20.57
CA HIS A 764 -15.27 2.28 -21.05
C HIS A 764 -15.31 0.77 -20.73
N PRO A 765 -16.37 0.27 -20.07
CA PRO A 765 -17.49 1.01 -19.49
C PRO A 765 -17.07 1.86 -18.28
N SER A 766 -17.83 2.92 -17.98
CA SER A 766 -17.51 3.86 -16.89
C SER A 766 -17.52 3.16 -15.52
N ALA A 767 -16.47 3.38 -14.72
CA ALA A 767 -16.25 2.74 -13.42
C ALA A 767 -16.54 3.67 -12.23
N GLU A 768 -17.64 4.44 -12.29
CA GLU A 768 -17.99 5.44 -11.25
C GLU A 768 -18.23 4.84 -9.86
N CYS A 769 -18.48 3.53 -9.78
CA CYS A 769 -18.70 2.81 -8.53
C CYS A 769 -17.41 2.58 -7.71
N LEU A 770 -16.23 2.88 -8.25
CA LEU A 770 -15.02 2.97 -7.44
C LEU A 770 -15.10 4.25 -6.59
N ASN A 771 -15.36 4.08 -5.30
CA ASN A 771 -15.37 5.19 -4.35
C ASN A 771 -13.94 5.75 -4.25
N SER A 772 -13.78 7.05 -4.52
CA SER A 772 -12.51 7.75 -4.34
C SER A 772 -12.80 9.11 -3.69
N ASP A 773 -12.19 9.38 -2.55
CA ASP A 773 -12.12 10.72 -1.97
C ASP A 773 -11.20 11.66 -2.80
N ASP A 774 -10.46 11.10 -3.77
CA ASP A 774 -9.37 11.75 -4.51
C ASP A 774 -9.73 12.30 -5.90
N LYS A 775 -11.02 12.34 -6.29
CA LYS A 775 -11.45 12.90 -7.60
C LYS A 775 -10.95 14.34 -7.82
N LYS A 776 -10.63 15.09 -6.74
CA LYS A 776 -10.11 16.46 -6.78
C LYS A 776 -8.61 16.57 -7.09
N ILE A 777 -7.83 15.51 -6.87
CA ILE A 777 -6.36 15.52 -7.06
C ILE A 777 -6.03 15.33 -8.54
N ILE A 778 -6.73 14.43 -9.23
CA ILE A 778 -6.52 14.13 -10.66
C ILE A 778 -6.91 15.31 -11.56
N GLN A 779 -8.01 16.02 -11.28
CA GLN A 779 -8.37 17.24 -12.02
C GLN A 779 -7.29 18.33 -11.97
N LYS A 780 -6.49 18.39 -10.90
CA LYS A 780 -5.34 19.31 -10.81
C LYS A 780 -4.09 18.81 -11.54
N MET A 781 -3.96 17.50 -11.74
CA MET A 781 -2.82 16.89 -12.46
C MET A 781 -3.01 16.91 -13.98
N GLU A 782 -4.24 16.67 -14.47
CA GLU A 782 -4.56 16.75 -15.91
C GLU A 782 -4.36 18.17 -16.46
N ALA A 783 -4.67 19.20 -15.67
CA ALA A 783 -4.42 20.60 -16.04
C ALA A 783 -2.93 20.96 -16.16
N GLY A 784 -2.02 20.19 -15.54
CA GLY A 784 -0.57 20.44 -15.57
C GLY A 784 0.20 19.67 -16.64
N ILE A 785 -0.41 18.67 -17.28
CA ILE A 785 0.24 17.82 -18.29
C ILE A 785 0.06 18.41 -19.71
N ASP A 786 -1.05 19.13 -19.96
CA ASP A 786 -1.40 19.66 -21.28
C ASP A 786 -0.47 20.81 -21.74
N GLU A 787 0.17 21.54 -20.81
CA GLU A 787 1.12 22.62 -21.16
C GLU A 787 2.47 22.11 -21.70
N SER A 788 2.74 20.80 -21.67
CA SER A 788 4.00 20.22 -22.18
C SER A 788 3.94 19.75 -23.64
N ARG A 789 2.82 19.94 -24.34
CA ARG A 789 2.59 19.47 -25.72
C ARG A 789 2.45 20.56 -26.78
N GLU A 790 2.70 21.83 -26.48
CA GLU A 790 2.90 22.82 -27.54
C GLU A 790 4.34 22.74 -28.08
N GLU A 791 4.48 21.99 -29.17
CA GLU A 791 5.66 21.99 -30.03
C GLU A 791 6.05 23.43 -30.39
N TYR A 792 7.28 23.79 -30.06
CA TYR A 792 7.98 24.95 -30.63
C TYR A 792 8.11 24.77 -32.15
N ILE A 793 7.11 25.20 -32.92
CA ILE A 793 7.29 25.49 -34.34
C ILE A 793 7.93 26.88 -34.44
N VAL A 794 9.26 26.89 -34.47
CA VAL A 794 10.02 28.06 -34.92
C VAL A 794 9.81 28.19 -36.43
N HIS A 795 8.87 29.04 -36.84
CA HIS A 795 8.84 29.52 -38.22
C HIS A 795 9.91 30.60 -38.39
N THR A 796 10.98 30.21 -39.06
CA THR A 796 11.87 31.13 -39.76
C THR A 796 11.16 31.75 -40.97
N GLU A 797 11.35 33.06 -41.10
CA GLU A 797 11.17 33.94 -42.28
C GLU A 797 9.83 34.70 -42.46
N LEU A 798 10.04 36.03 -42.56
CA LEU A 798 9.20 37.18 -42.94
C LEU A 798 8.34 37.86 -41.86
#